data_AF-R9PKZ7-F1
#
_entry.id   AF-R9PKZ7-F1
#
_cell.length_a   1.000
_cell.length_b   1.000
_cell.length_c   1.000
_cell.angle_alpha   90.00
_cell.angle_beta   90.00
_cell.angle_gamma   90.00
#
_symmetry.space_group_name_H-M   'P 1'
#
loop_
_entity.id
_entity.type
_entity.pdbx_description
1 polymer ?
#
loop_
_entity_poly.entity_id
_entity_poly.type
_entity_poly.pdbx_seq_one_letter_code
_entity_poly.pdbx_strand_id
1 'polypeptide(L)'
;MQTAPTLFKPETCVNRQRAAAPFLPMSRKEMKTLGWDSCDIILVTGDAYVDHPSFGMAVIGRMLEAKGFRVGIIAQPEWTSKDAFMKLGKPNLFFGVTAGNMDSMINRYTADRKLRHDDAYTPNNEGGKRPDRAVIVYSQRCKEAYKDVPVVLGGIEASLRRIAHYDYWSDKVRRSVLFDAKAELLIYGNAERPLVEVAHRLSQGEAISELNDVRGTAIIRKEALPGWSGLDSSHLDKPGKIDPIPSPYAEIEESCSTKEAETVDPKEAEQAKPIVVQLEKKRPWENVYINLPAFEQVKVNQVLYAHASRIFHLETNPGCARALAQRHGDRIVWLNPPALPLSTEDMDGVFGLPYQRVPHPSYGKAKIPAYDMIKFSINIMRGCYGGCTFCSITEHEGRIIQSRSEDSIINEIEQIRDQVPGFTGVISDLGGPTANMYRLNCKSPKAEETCRRLSCVYPTICHHMDTDHTPTIDLYRRARKVEGIKKILIASGVRYDLAIEDPRYVKELALHHVGGYLKIAPEHTEEGPLSKMMKPGMGTYHKFKELFDKYSKEAGKKQYLIPYFISAHPGTKDEDMVTLALWLKKNKFRLDQVQNFYPSPLANATTMYHTERNPLHKVSHTSERVSVAKKGRQRRLHKALLRYHDEKNWPIIREGLTNMGLTKLIGGGLHHLVPADSKRGSRGAGNRGYKGAKNSNFAATRFTNKQFKQKR
;
A
#
# COMPACT_ATOMS: atom_id res chain seq x y z
N MET A 1 7.37 -12.83 -19.45
CA MET A 1 6.27 -11.89 -19.18
C MET A 1 5.74 -11.36 -20.49
N GLN A 2 4.44 -11.49 -20.77
CA GLN A 2 3.82 -10.78 -21.88
C GLN A 2 4.07 -9.28 -21.66
N THR A 3 4.76 -8.62 -22.59
CA THR A 3 4.97 -7.18 -22.56
C THR A 3 3.65 -6.51 -22.89
N ALA A 4 3.09 -5.78 -21.93
CA ALA A 4 1.92 -4.96 -22.19
C ALA A 4 2.27 -3.92 -23.27
N PRO A 5 1.33 -3.59 -24.19
CA PRO A 5 1.54 -2.47 -25.10
C PRO A 5 1.85 -1.19 -24.31
N THR A 6 2.76 -0.37 -24.81
CA THR A 6 3.14 0.90 -24.17
C THR A 6 1.91 1.81 -24.05
N LEU A 7 1.72 2.43 -22.89
CA LEU A 7 0.63 3.38 -22.67
C LEU A 7 0.80 4.58 -23.60
N PHE A 8 2.03 5.05 -23.81
CA PHE A 8 2.34 6.18 -24.68
C PHE A 8 3.04 5.69 -25.95
N LYS A 9 2.27 5.31 -26.98
CA LYS A 9 2.86 5.05 -28.31
C LYS A 9 3.24 6.40 -28.95
N PRO A 10 4.42 6.53 -29.58
CA PRO A 10 4.84 7.75 -30.28
C PRO A 10 3.85 8.19 -31.37
N GLU A 11 3.15 7.26 -32.00
CA GLU A 11 2.31 7.53 -33.18
C GLU A 11 0.84 7.81 -32.86
N THR A 12 0.32 7.43 -31.70
CA THR A 12 -1.11 7.65 -31.34
C THR A 12 -1.36 8.98 -30.62
N CYS A 13 -0.33 9.79 -30.37
CA CYS A 13 -0.50 11.20 -29.98
C CYS A 13 -0.95 12.10 -31.14
N VAL A 14 -1.42 11.50 -32.25
CA VAL A 14 -2.10 12.17 -33.35
C VAL A 14 -3.59 11.84 -33.26
N ASN A 15 -4.31 12.42 -32.31
CA ASN A 15 -5.71 12.80 -32.53
C ASN A 15 -6.23 13.73 -31.42
N ARG A 16 -6.45 14.99 -31.84
CA ARG A 16 -6.74 16.21 -31.06
C ARG A 16 -5.52 16.79 -30.32
N GLN A 17 -4.74 17.59 -31.04
CA GLN A 17 -3.90 18.66 -30.47
C GLN A 17 -4.78 19.67 -29.72
N ARG A 18 -5.27 19.31 -28.54
CA ARG A 18 -5.74 20.27 -27.55
C ARG A 18 -4.60 20.51 -26.59
N ALA A 19 -4.24 21.78 -26.40
CA ALA A 19 -3.36 22.15 -25.31
C ALA A 19 -3.97 21.62 -24.00
N ALA A 20 -3.14 21.03 -23.15
CA ALA A 20 -3.58 20.56 -21.84
C ALA A 20 -4.24 21.71 -21.07
N ALA A 21 -5.35 21.44 -20.38
CA ALA A 21 -6.00 22.45 -19.57
C ALA A 21 -5.03 22.89 -18.46
N PRO A 22 -4.93 24.20 -18.14
CA PRO A 22 -4.10 24.64 -17.02
C PRO A 22 -4.47 23.90 -15.73
N PHE A 23 -5.76 23.74 -15.47
CA PHE A 23 -6.31 22.85 -14.46
C PHE A 23 -7.51 22.10 -15.04
N LEU A 24 -7.76 20.89 -14.55
CA LEU A 24 -9.01 20.18 -14.85
C LEU A 24 -10.19 20.94 -14.22
N PRO A 25 -11.26 21.23 -14.97
CA PRO A 25 -12.32 22.11 -14.51
C PRO A 25 -13.08 21.52 -13.31
N MET A 26 -13.33 22.39 -12.31
CA MET A 26 -14.17 22.14 -11.14
C MET A 26 -15.52 22.86 -11.21
N SER A 27 -15.77 23.63 -12.28
CA SER A 27 -17.01 24.37 -12.50
C SER A 27 -17.39 24.50 -13.97
N ARG A 28 -18.68 24.71 -14.25
CA ARG A 28 -19.18 25.07 -15.59
C ARG A 28 -18.55 26.34 -16.16
N LYS A 29 -18.14 27.28 -15.32
CA LYS A 29 -17.47 28.52 -15.76
C LYS A 29 -16.10 28.20 -16.35
N GLU A 30 -15.31 27.37 -15.69
CA GLU A 30 -14.01 26.90 -16.19
C GLU A 30 -14.17 26.05 -17.45
N MET A 31 -15.19 25.19 -17.51
CA MET A 31 -15.51 24.45 -18.75
C MET A 31 -15.76 25.40 -19.92
N LYS A 32 -16.55 26.47 -19.72
CA LYS A 32 -16.78 27.48 -20.76
C LYS A 32 -15.49 28.17 -21.19
N THR A 33 -14.59 28.49 -20.26
CA THR A 33 -13.26 29.05 -20.56
C THR A 33 -12.41 28.08 -21.41
N LEU A 34 -12.53 26.78 -21.19
CA LEU A 34 -11.88 25.74 -22.00
C LEU A 34 -12.62 25.42 -23.32
N GLY A 35 -13.77 26.05 -23.58
CA GLY A 35 -14.63 25.77 -24.73
C GLY A 35 -15.33 24.41 -24.66
N TRP A 36 -15.57 23.88 -23.46
CA TRP A 36 -16.21 22.58 -23.24
C TRP A 36 -17.70 22.74 -22.89
N ASP A 37 -18.55 22.05 -23.64
CA ASP A 37 -19.99 21.91 -23.40
C ASP A 37 -20.30 20.82 -22.35
N SER A 38 -19.51 19.76 -22.32
CA SER A 38 -19.66 18.57 -21.47
C SER A 38 -18.30 17.98 -21.09
N CYS A 39 -18.27 17.22 -19.99
CA CYS A 39 -17.14 16.36 -19.64
C CYS A 39 -17.42 14.95 -20.17
N ASP A 40 -16.40 14.25 -20.64
CA ASP A 40 -16.53 12.85 -20.99
C ASP A 40 -16.50 12.00 -19.71
N ILE A 41 -15.64 12.37 -18.76
CA ILE A 41 -15.47 11.68 -17.48
C ILE A 41 -15.48 12.73 -16.36
N ILE A 42 -16.16 12.44 -15.26
CA ILE A 42 -16.11 13.27 -14.05
C ILE A 42 -15.52 12.44 -12.91
N LEU A 43 -14.44 12.94 -12.31
CA LEU A 43 -13.80 12.34 -11.14
C LEU A 43 -14.34 13.00 -9.86
N VAL A 44 -14.85 12.18 -8.96
CA VAL A 44 -15.31 12.59 -7.63
C VAL A 44 -14.32 12.11 -6.59
N THR A 45 -13.77 13.03 -5.81
CA THR A 45 -12.71 12.75 -4.82
C THR A 45 -13.05 13.31 -3.44
N GLY A 46 -12.62 12.60 -2.39
CA GLY A 46 -12.69 13.06 -1.00
C GLY A 46 -11.56 13.99 -0.57
N ASP A 47 -10.57 14.24 -1.43
CA ASP A 47 -9.46 15.17 -1.20
C ASP A 47 -9.73 16.52 -1.89
N ALA A 48 -9.07 17.59 -1.43
CA ALA A 48 -8.96 18.83 -2.20
C ALA A 48 -8.23 18.60 -3.53
N TYR A 49 -8.59 19.32 -4.60
CA TYR A 49 -7.90 19.22 -5.89
C TYR A 49 -6.52 19.90 -5.83
N VAL A 50 -5.49 19.09 -5.65
CA VAL A 50 -4.09 19.49 -5.82
C VAL A 50 -3.57 18.83 -7.08
N ASP A 51 -3.17 19.63 -8.06
CA ASP A 51 -2.71 19.14 -9.37
C ASP A 51 -1.23 18.73 -9.29
N HIS A 52 -0.96 17.64 -8.59
CA HIS A 52 0.39 17.16 -8.27
C HIS A 52 0.50 15.64 -8.46
N PRO A 53 1.64 15.11 -8.94
CA PRO A 53 1.82 13.66 -9.19
C PRO A 53 1.79 12.75 -7.96
N SER A 54 1.57 13.31 -6.76
CA SER A 54 1.41 12.55 -5.50
C SER A 54 -0.05 12.45 -5.06
N PHE A 55 -0.98 13.02 -5.86
CA PHE A 55 -2.41 12.96 -5.62
C PHE A 55 -3.05 12.09 -6.70
N GLY A 56 -3.63 10.96 -6.29
CA GLY A 56 -4.10 9.93 -7.22
C GLY A 56 -5.14 10.44 -8.23
N MET A 57 -6.05 11.32 -7.83
CA MET A 57 -7.04 11.90 -8.77
C MET A 57 -6.40 12.82 -9.81
N ALA A 58 -5.30 13.50 -9.48
CA ALA A 58 -4.59 14.35 -10.44
C ALA A 58 -3.85 13.48 -11.45
N VAL A 59 -3.15 12.43 -11.00
CA VAL A 59 -2.47 11.46 -11.87
C VAL A 59 -3.46 10.85 -12.86
N ILE A 60 -4.58 10.34 -12.35
CA ILE A 60 -5.61 9.70 -13.18
C ILE A 60 -6.30 10.71 -14.11
N GLY A 61 -6.62 11.91 -13.61
CA GLY A 61 -7.26 12.95 -14.42
C GLY A 61 -6.38 13.42 -15.57
N ARG A 62 -5.09 13.70 -15.30
CA ARG A 62 -4.11 14.09 -16.32
C ARG A 62 -3.84 12.97 -17.31
N MET A 63 -3.80 11.73 -16.84
CA MET A 63 -3.62 10.58 -17.72
C MET A 63 -4.79 10.45 -18.71
N LEU A 64 -6.04 10.55 -18.23
CA LEU A 64 -7.23 10.53 -19.10
C LEU A 64 -7.26 11.72 -20.07
N GLU A 65 -6.87 12.92 -19.61
CA GLU A 65 -6.73 14.10 -20.48
C GLU A 65 -5.70 13.86 -21.59
N ALA A 66 -4.55 13.26 -21.27
CA ALA A 66 -3.52 12.90 -22.23
C ALA A 66 -3.96 11.82 -23.23
N LYS A 67 -5.09 11.13 -22.96
CA LYS A 67 -5.75 10.21 -23.91
C LYS A 67 -6.88 10.87 -24.71
N GLY A 68 -7.02 12.19 -24.61
CA GLY A 68 -7.97 12.97 -25.40
C GLY A 68 -9.35 13.14 -24.78
N PHE A 69 -9.55 12.69 -23.53
CA PHE A 69 -10.83 12.84 -22.83
C PHE A 69 -10.95 14.18 -22.13
N ARG A 70 -12.17 14.75 -22.11
CA ARG A 70 -12.48 15.92 -21.28
C ARG A 70 -12.81 15.48 -19.87
N VAL A 71 -11.93 15.78 -18.93
CA VAL A 71 -12.05 15.32 -17.55
C VAL A 71 -12.39 16.48 -16.62
N GLY A 72 -13.44 16.33 -15.83
CA GLY A 72 -13.81 17.28 -14.76
C GLY A 72 -13.56 16.70 -13.37
N ILE A 73 -13.34 17.57 -12.37
CA ILE A 73 -13.15 17.16 -10.98
C ILE A 73 -14.22 17.76 -10.07
N ILE A 74 -14.87 16.90 -9.28
CA ILE A 74 -15.70 17.29 -8.14
C ILE A 74 -14.95 16.91 -6.87
N ALA A 75 -14.28 17.90 -6.27
CA ALA A 75 -13.50 17.72 -5.05
C ALA A 75 -14.34 18.05 -3.81
N GLN A 76 -14.36 17.13 -2.85
CA GLN A 76 -15.06 17.23 -1.57
C GLN A 76 -16.51 17.74 -1.69
N PRO A 77 -17.36 17.10 -2.53
CA PRO A 77 -18.74 17.51 -2.65
C PRO A 77 -19.49 17.31 -1.34
N GLU A 78 -20.38 18.25 -1.04
CA GLU A 78 -21.36 18.10 0.02
C GLU A 78 -22.29 16.92 -0.31
N TRP A 79 -22.38 15.93 0.58
CA TRP A 79 -23.05 14.65 0.29
C TRP A 79 -24.45 14.53 0.87
N THR A 80 -24.96 15.59 1.48
CA THR A 80 -26.33 15.68 1.98
C THR A 80 -27.36 15.84 0.85
N SER A 81 -26.95 16.37 -0.31
CA SER A 81 -27.77 16.47 -1.54
C SER A 81 -27.02 15.95 -2.77
N LYS A 82 -27.77 15.55 -3.80
CA LYS A 82 -27.23 15.19 -5.13
C LYS A 82 -26.74 16.40 -5.94
N ASP A 83 -27.17 17.62 -5.59
CA ASP A 83 -26.93 18.82 -6.40
C ASP A 83 -25.43 19.12 -6.56
N ALA A 84 -24.63 18.84 -5.52
CA ALA A 84 -23.18 19.00 -5.57
C ALA A 84 -22.52 18.11 -6.65
N PHE A 85 -23.13 16.96 -6.97
CA PHE A 85 -22.68 16.00 -7.97
C PHE A 85 -23.15 16.37 -9.39
N MET A 86 -24.11 17.29 -9.50
CA MET A 86 -24.62 17.82 -10.78
C MET A 86 -23.87 19.08 -11.23
N LYS A 87 -22.92 19.59 -10.43
CA LYS A 87 -22.21 20.86 -10.67
C LYS A 87 -21.56 20.97 -12.05
N LEU A 88 -21.04 19.88 -12.59
CA LEU A 88 -20.42 19.82 -13.93
C LEU A 88 -21.36 19.28 -15.01
N GLY A 89 -22.57 18.86 -14.64
CA GLY A 89 -23.53 18.19 -15.52
C GLY A 89 -23.33 16.69 -15.64
N LYS A 90 -24.04 16.12 -16.62
CA LYS A 90 -23.97 14.70 -16.97
C LYS A 90 -22.66 14.43 -17.73
N PRO A 91 -21.83 13.46 -17.31
CA PRO A 91 -20.68 13.04 -18.10
C PRO A 91 -21.13 12.16 -19.27
N ASN A 92 -20.35 12.13 -20.35
CA ASN A 92 -20.69 11.33 -21.53
C ASN A 92 -20.41 9.83 -21.35
N LEU A 93 -19.39 9.47 -20.56
CA LEU A 93 -18.93 8.09 -20.37
C LEU A 93 -19.26 7.55 -18.98
N PHE A 94 -18.66 8.10 -17.91
CA PHE A 94 -18.86 7.59 -16.55
C PHE A 94 -18.44 8.58 -15.45
N PHE A 95 -18.86 8.30 -14.22
CA PHE A 95 -18.30 8.89 -13.00
C PHE A 95 -17.18 8.00 -12.43
N GLY A 96 -15.99 8.57 -12.21
CA GLY A 96 -14.92 7.91 -11.46
C GLY A 96 -14.95 8.34 -9.99
N VAL A 97 -15.06 7.39 -9.05
CA VAL A 97 -15.25 7.72 -7.62
C VAL A 97 -14.09 7.18 -6.78
N THR A 98 -13.51 8.06 -5.94
CA THR A 98 -12.46 7.71 -4.97
C THR A 98 -12.67 8.42 -3.63
N ALA A 99 -12.23 7.79 -2.53
CA ALA A 99 -12.16 8.45 -1.23
C ALA A 99 -11.02 9.47 -1.12
N GLY A 100 -10.11 9.52 -2.10
CA GLY A 100 -8.87 10.30 -2.07
C GLY A 100 -7.63 9.43 -1.82
N ASN A 101 -6.53 10.06 -1.40
CA ASN A 101 -5.25 9.41 -1.13
C ASN A 101 -5.24 8.58 0.16
N MET A 102 -6.24 8.74 1.02
CA MET A 102 -6.37 7.99 2.27
C MET A 102 -7.79 7.46 2.43
N ASP A 103 -7.91 6.29 3.05
CA ASP A 103 -9.19 5.71 3.46
C ASP A 103 -10.00 6.70 4.32
N SER A 104 -11.29 6.86 4.01
CA SER A 104 -12.14 7.85 4.67
C SER A 104 -12.30 7.60 6.17
N MET A 105 -12.29 6.33 6.59
CA MET A 105 -12.40 5.97 8.00
C MET A 105 -11.07 6.21 8.72
N ILE A 106 -9.94 5.84 8.11
CA ILE A 106 -8.61 6.14 8.66
C ILE A 106 -8.39 7.64 8.74
N ASN A 107 -8.94 8.44 7.82
CA ASN A 107 -8.82 9.89 7.90
C ASN A 107 -9.54 10.43 9.14
N ARG A 108 -10.83 10.08 9.26
CA ARG A 108 -11.71 10.63 10.29
C ARG A 108 -11.50 10.05 11.68
N TYR A 109 -10.97 8.83 11.80
CA TYR A 109 -10.83 8.13 13.08
C TYR A 109 -9.42 7.58 13.31
N THR A 110 -8.95 7.68 14.56
CA THR A 110 -7.75 7.00 15.02
C THR A 110 -7.96 5.48 15.10
N ALA A 111 -6.87 4.70 15.17
CA ALA A 111 -6.94 3.24 15.35
C ALA A 111 -7.69 2.82 16.65
N ASP A 112 -7.80 3.72 17.63
CA ASP A 112 -8.54 3.51 18.87
C ASP A 112 -10.02 3.98 18.76
N ARG A 113 -10.53 4.19 17.54
CA ARG A 113 -11.89 4.67 17.23
C ARG A 113 -12.24 6.05 17.79
N LYS A 114 -11.23 6.88 18.10
CA LYS A 114 -11.46 8.30 18.46
C LYS A 114 -11.53 9.16 17.21
N LEU A 115 -12.48 10.08 17.19
CA LEU A 115 -12.66 11.06 16.11
C LEU A 115 -11.45 12.01 16.02
N ARG A 116 -11.01 12.31 14.80
CA ARG A 116 -10.10 13.41 14.48
C ARG A 116 -10.90 14.65 14.11
N HIS A 117 -10.37 15.81 14.46
CA HIS A 117 -10.98 17.11 14.16
C HIS A 117 -10.24 17.86 13.04
N ASP A 118 -9.22 17.20 12.47
CA ASP A 118 -8.35 17.67 11.42
C ASP A 118 -8.35 16.72 10.23
N ASP A 119 -8.14 17.27 9.03
CA ASP A 119 -7.96 16.51 7.80
C ASP A 119 -6.88 17.17 6.93
N ALA A 120 -5.74 16.50 6.81
CA ALA A 120 -4.57 17.01 6.09
C ALA A 120 -4.81 17.23 4.59
N TYR A 121 -5.84 16.59 4.01
CA TYR A 121 -6.20 16.70 2.59
C TYR A 121 -7.30 17.73 2.32
N THR A 122 -7.77 18.43 3.36
CA THR A 122 -8.83 19.44 3.28
C THR A 122 -8.24 20.84 3.42
N PRO A 123 -8.77 21.86 2.71
CA PRO A 123 -8.35 23.25 2.90
C PRO A 123 -8.49 23.69 4.36
N ASN A 124 -7.50 24.42 4.86
CA ASN A 124 -7.38 24.88 6.24
C ASN A 124 -7.34 23.78 7.31
N ASN A 125 -7.04 22.53 6.91
CA ASN A 125 -7.02 21.37 7.81
C ASN A 125 -8.39 21.08 8.46
N GLU A 126 -9.49 21.48 7.81
CA GLU A 126 -10.85 21.32 8.35
C GLU A 126 -11.29 19.85 8.39
N GLY A 127 -11.63 19.35 9.57
CA GLY A 127 -12.22 18.02 9.71
C GLY A 127 -13.68 17.95 9.21
N GLY A 128 -14.11 16.76 8.81
CA GLY A 128 -15.53 16.48 8.53
C GLY A 128 -16.04 16.93 7.17
N LYS A 129 -15.16 17.15 6.18
CA LYS A 129 -15.50 17.42 4.76
C LYS A 129 -15.56 16.17 3.88
N ARG A 130 -15.44 14.98 4.48
CA ARG A 130 -15.54 13.69 3.81
C ARG A 130 -16.49 12.77 4.60
N PRO A 131 -17.44 12.08 3.94
CA PRO A 131 -18.28 11.11 4.62
C PRO A 131 -17.51 9.85 5.00
N ASP A 132 -18.02 9.14 6.00
CA ASP A 132 -17.56 7.79 6.33
C ASP A 132 -17.89 6.83 5.19
N ARG A 133 -16.92 6.03 4.75
CA ARG A 133 -17.02 5.16 3.57
C ARG A 133 -17.40 5.97 2.33
N ALA A 134 -16.62 7.01 2.08
CA ALA A 134 -16.83 7.99 1.03
C ALA A 134 -17.14 7.38 -0.34
N VAL A 135 -16.47 6.29 -0.72
CA VAL A 135 -16.71 5.60 -2.00
C VAL A 135 -18.17 5.16 -2.14
N ILE A 136 -18.78 4.64 -1.07
CA ILE A 136 -20.18 4.19 -1.08
C ILE A 136 -21.11 5.38 -1.22
N VAL A 137 -20.91 6.41 -0.38
CA VAL A 137 -21.78 7.60 -0.35
C VAL A 137 -21.72 8.35 -1.66
N TYR A 138 -20.51 8.63 -2.18
CA TYR A 138 -20.33 9.36 -3.42
C TYR A 138 -20.87 8.58 -4.62
N SER A 139 -20.68 7.26 -4.69
CA SER A 139 -21.26 6.43 -5.74
C SER A 139 -22.78 6.51 -5.76
N GLN A 140 -23.43 6.40 -4.60
CA GLN A 140 -24.89 6.49 -4.48
C GLN A 140 -25.41 7.87 -4.90
N ARG A 141 -24.71 8.96 -4.53
CA ARG A 141 -25.09 10.32 -4.96
C ARG A 141 -24.88 10.56 -6.45
N CYS A 142 -23.85 9.99 -7.07
CA CYS A 142 -23.68 10.02 -8.52
C CYS A 142 -24.87 9.35 -9.22
N LYS A 143 -25.32 8.20 -8.72
CA LYS A 143 -26.49 7.48 -9.27
C LYS A 143 -27.81 8.19 -9.03
N GLU A 144 -27.93 8.92 -7.93
CA GLU A 144 -29.10 9.77 -7.65
C GLU A 144 -29.14 11.00 -8.58
N ALA A 145 -27.97 11.56 -8.90
CA ALA A 145 -27.83 12.65 -9.86
C ALA A 145 -28.13 12.21 -11.29
N TYR A 146 -27.55 11.08 -11.73
CA TYR A 146 -27.72 10.53 -13.07
C TYR A 146 -27.78 9.00 -13.05
N LYS A 147 -28.99 8.43 -13.12
CA LYS A 147 -29.23 7.00 -12.98
C LYS A 147 -28.59 6.14 -14.09
N ASP A 148 -28.57 6.66 -15.32
CA ASP A 148 -28.11 5.93 -16.50
C ASP A 148 -26.61 6.05 -16.75
N VAL A 149 -25.88 6.81 -15.90
CA VAL A 149 -24.45 7.00 -16.05
C VAL A 149 -23.72 5.93 -15.22
N PRO A 150 -22.82 5.15 -15.84
CA PRO A 150 -22.01 4.19 -15.11
C PRO A 150 -21.14 4.83 -14.02
N VAL A 151 -20.91 4.09 -12.94
CA VAL A 151 -19.97 4.47 -11.88
C VAL A 151 -18.82 3.48 -11.81
N VAL A 152 -17.59 4.01 -11.91
CA VAL A 152 -16.33 3.27 -11.79
C VAL A 152 -15.64 3.63 -10.48
N LEU A 153 -15.41 2.64 -9.61
CA LEU A 153 -14.75 2.85 -8.32
C LEU A 153 -13.23 2.70 -8.44
N GLY A 154 -12.48 3.48 -7.68
CA GLY A 154 -11.02 3.36 -7.61
C GLY A 154 -10.43 3.87 -6.30
N GLY A 155 -9.10 3.83 -6.23
CA GLY A 155 -8.32 4.27 -5.06
C GLY A 155 -8.20 3.20 -3.96
N ILE A 156 -7.50 3.57 -2.88
CA ILE A 156 -7.15 2.66 -1.78
C ILE A 156 -8.40 2.09 -1.11
N GLU A 157 -9.40 2.94 -0.81
CA GLU A 157 -10.62 2.54 -0.10
C GLU A 157 -11.42 1.47 -0.87
N ALA A 158 -11.55 1.63 -2.19
CA ALA A 158 -12.22 0.66 -3.06
C ALA A 158 -11.39 -0.61 -3.24
N SER A 159 -10.10 -0.45 -3.57
CA SER A 159 -9.16 -1.56 -3.78
C SER A 159 -9.16 -2.53 -2.59
N LEU A 160 -9.06 -2.01 -1.37
CA LEU A 160 -8.98 -2.84 -0.16
C LEU A 160 -10.34 -3.42 0.30
N ARG A 161 -11.42 -3.21 -0.45
CA ARG A 161 -12.77 -3.73 -0.14
C ARG A 161 -13.41 -4.48 -1.30
N ARG A 162 -12.59 -4.95 -2.25
CA ARG A 162 -13.02 -5.60 -3.49
C ARG A 162 -13.66 -6.99 -3.33
N ILE A 163 -13.37 -7.70 -2.25
CA ILE A 163 -14.03 -8.96 -1.85
C ILE A 163 -14.60 -8.85 -0.43
N ALA A 164 -15.19 -9.93 0.08
CA ALA A 164 -15.58 -10.01 1.49
C ALA A 164 -14.39 -9.67 2.41
N HIS A 165 -14.59 -8.75 3.33
CA HIS A 165 -13.52 -8.23 4.17
C HIS A 165 -14.05 -7.91 5.58
N TYR A 166 -13.19 -8.09 6.58
CA TYR A 166 -13.45 -7.64 7.93
C TYR A 166 -13.34 -6.12 8.01
N ASP A 167 -14.40 -5.48 8.51
CA ASP A 167 -14.47 -4.04 8.75
C ASP A 167 -14.31 -3.75 10.24
N TYR A 168 -13.13 -3.26 10.62
CA TYR A 168 -12.80 -2.94 12.01
C TYR A 168 -13.77 -1.96 12.68
N TRP A 169 -14.39 -1.07 11.91
CA TRP A 169 -15.27 -0.02 12.44
C TRP A 169 -16.62 -0.56 12.86
N SER A 170 -17.21 -1.47 12.08
CA SER A 170 -18.48 -2.13 12.42
C SER A 170 -18.31 -3.49 13.12
N ASP A 171 -17.07 -3.96 13.26
CA ASP A 171 -16.71 -5.27 13.83
C ASP A 171 -17.43 -6.44 13.14
N LYS A 172 -17.55 -6.37 11.81
CA LYS A 172 -18.29 -7.34 10.99
C LYS A 172 -17.53 -7.64 9.72
N VAL A 173 -17.73 -8.85 9.19
CA VAL A 173 -17.38 -9.15 7.80
C VAL A 173 -18.44 -8.52 6.90
N ARG A 174 -18.00 -7.62 6.01
CA ARG A 174 -18.83 -6.97 5.00
C ARG A 174 -18.63 -7.65 3.65
N ARG A 175 -19.64 -7.53 2.80
CA ARG A 175 -19.57 -7.91 1.39
C ARG A 175 -18.62 -6.99 0.62
N SER A 176 -18.37 -7.30 -0.66
CA SER A 176 -17.61 -6.42 -1.54
C SER A 176 -18.26 -5.03 -1.61
N VAL A 177 -17.45 -3.98 -1.64
CA VAL A 177 -17.92 -2.59 -1.75
C VAL A 177 -18.77 -2.36 -3.00
N LEU A 178 -18.58 -3.14 -4.07
CA LEU A 178 -19.39 -3.08 -5.29
C LEU A 178 -20.89 -3.20 -5.01
N PHE A 179 -21.30 -4.10 -4.10
CA PHE A 179 -22.71 -4.27 -3.75
C PHE A 179 -23.27 -3.09 -2.94
N ASP A 180 -22.47 -2.54 -2.03
CA ASP A 180 -22.89 -1.43 -1.16
C ASP A 180 -22.94 -0.11 -1.93
N ALA A 181 -21.94 0.15 -2.78
CA ALA A 181 -21.85 1.32 -3.63
C ALA A 181 -22.79 1.26 -4.84
N LYS A 182 -23.30 0.06 -5.17
CA LYS A 182 -24.08 -0.25 -6.37
C LYS A 182 -23.36 0.12 -7.67
N ALA A 183 -22.04 0.16 -7.69
CA ALA A 183 -21.27 0.54 -8.88
C ALA A 183 -21.17 -0.61 -9.88
N GLU A 184 -20.99 -0.28 -11.16
CA GLU A 184 -20.86 -1.24 -12.26
C GLU A 184 -19.49 -1.93 -12.27
N LEU A 185 -18.42 -1.17 -11.99
CA LEU A 185 -17.04 -1.64 -12.13
C LEU A 185 -16.14 -1.04 -11.04
N LEU A 186 -15.18 -1.83 -10.56
CA LEU A 186 -14.16 -1.39 -9.62
C LEU A 186 -12.78 -1.67 -10.22
N ILE A 187 -11.93 -0.66 -10.29
CA ILE A 187 -10.53 -0.79 -10.67
C ILE A 187 -9.68 -0.82 -9.40
N TYR A 188 -8.93 -1.89 -9.21
CA TYR A 188 -8.02 -2.06 -8.08
C TYR A 188 -6.57 -2.09 -8.58
N GLY A 189 -5.64 -1.69 -7.72
CA GLY A 189 -4.24 -1.66 -8.12
C GLY A 189 -3.81 -0.27 -8.63
N ASN A 190 -2.72 -0.26 -9.39
CA ASN A 190 -2.39 0.86 -10.28
C ASN A 190 -3.41 0.90 -11.42
N ALA A 191 -4.18 1.98 -11.48
CA ALA A 191 -5.36 2.06 -12.32
C ALA A 191 -5.07 2.58 -13.73
N GLU A 192 -3.84 3.01 -14.04
CA GLU A 192 -3.54 3.72 -15.29
C GLU A 192 -3.94 2.91 -16.52
N ARG A 193 -3.42 1.68 -16.68
CA ARG A 193 -3.76 0.81 -17.80
C ARG A 193 -5.25 0.46 -17.88
N PRO A 194 -5.87 -0.16 -16.85
CA PRO A 194 -7.26 -0.56 -16.94
C PRO A 194 -8.21 0.61 -17.16
N LEU A 195 -7.90 1.78 -16.60
CA LEU A 195 -8.77 2.94 -16.78
C LEU A 195 -8.71 3.49 -18.21
N VAL A 196 -7.53 3.53 -18.84
CA VAL A 196 -7.41 3.89 -20.27
C VAL A 196 -8.23 2.92 -21.13
N GLU A 197 -8.07 1.63 -20.89
CA GLU A 197 -8.76 0.59 -21.65
C GLU A 197 -10.28 0.71 -21.52
N VAL A 198 -10.79 0.82 -20.28
CA VAL A 198 -12.21 1.04 -20.01
C VAL A 198 -12.71 2.32 -20.67
N ALA A 199 -12.00 3.44 -20.55
CA ALA A 199 -12.42 4.71 -21.13
C ALA A 199 -12.50 4.66 -22.66
N HIS A 200 -11.51 4.05 -23.33
CA HIS A 200 -11.54 3.91 -24.79
C HIS A 200 -12.64 2.99 -25.26
N ARG A 201 -12.84 1.82 -24.65
CA ARG A 201 -13.91 0.89 -25.03
C ARG A 201 -15.29 1.49 -24.85
N LEU A 202 -15.54 2.20 -23.74
CA LEU A 202 -16.79 2.95 -23.55
C LEU A 202 -16.97 4.06 -24.60
N SER A 203 -15.89 4.76 -24.97
CA SER A 203 -15.95 5.79 -26.01
C SER A 203 -16.22 5.25 -27.42
N GLN A 204 -15.91 3.97 -27.64
CA GLN A 204 -16.20 3.24 -28.88
C GLN A 204 -17.61 2.66 -28.90
N GLY A 205 -18.40 2.85 -27.84
CA GLY A 205 -19.79 2.42 -27.76
C GLY A 205 -20.01 1.05 -27.11
N GLU A 206 -18.96 0.39 -26.61
CA GLU A 206 -19.14 -0.83 -25.81
C GLU A 206 -19.87 -0.52 -24.51
N ALA A 207 -20.82 -1.37 -24.11
CA ALA A 207 -21.55 -1.17 -22.87
C ALA A 207 -20.68 -1.57 -21.66
N ILE A 208 -20.81 -0.86 -20.54
CA ILE A 208 -20.01 -1.19 -19.33
C ILE A 208 -20.26 -2.61 -18.81
N SER A 209 -21.45 -3.18 -19.07
CA SER A 209 -21.78 -4.57 -18.74
C SER A 209 -21.02 -5.62 -19.56
N GLU A 210 -20.41 -5.21 -20.68
CA GLU A 210 -19.64 -6.07 -21.58
C GLU A 210 -18.14 -6.07 -21.23
N LEU A 211 -17.68 -5.08 -20.47
CA LEU A 211 -16.28 -4.91 -20.04
C LEU A 211 -15.91 -5.89 -18.92
N ASN A 212 -15.83 -7.17 -19.27
CA ASN A 212 -15.72 -8.25 -18.31
C ASN A 212 -14.31 -8.82 -18.15
N ASP A 213 -13.39 -8.46 -19.05
CA ASP A 213 -12.08 -9.10 -19.25
C ASP A 213 -10.89 -8.18 -18.96
N VAL A 214 -11.15 -6.91 -18.60
CA VAL A 214 -10.09 -5.94 -18.31
C VAL A 214 -9.33 -6.33 -17.04
N ARG A 215 -8.01 -6.51 -17.13
CA ARG A 215 -7.15 -6.86 -15.99
C ARG A 215 -7.15 -5.76 -14.92
N GLY A 216 -7.11 -6.12 -13.64
CA GLY A 216 -7.16 -5.16 -12.53
C GLY A 216 -8.56 -4.64 -12.23
N THR A 217 -9.60 -5.30 -12.73
CA THR A 217 -11.00 -4.94 -12.47
C THR A 217 -11.73 -5.98 -11.64
N ALA A 218 -12.78 -5.54 -10.95
CA ALA A 218 -13.75 -6.37 -10.27
C ALA A 218 -15.17 -5.96 -10.69
N ILE A 219 -16.03 -6.95 -10.92
CA ILE A 219 -17.40 -6.79 -11.42
C ILE A 219 -18.35 -7.75 -10.71
N ILE A 220 -19.65 -7.48 -10.78
CA ILE A 220 -20.69 -8.39 -10.29
C ILE A 220 -21.29 -9.15 -11.46
N ARG A 221 -21.36 -10.48 -11.37
CA ARG A 221 -21.99 -11.35 -12.37
C ARG A 221 -22.86 -12.43 -11.72
N LYS A 222 -23.67 -13.13 -12.50
CA LYS A 222 -24.41 -14.32 -12.04
C LYS A 222 -23.53 -15.57 -12.05
N GLU A 223 -22.69 -15.69 -13.07
CA GLU A 223 -21.87 -16.87 -13.33
C GLU A 223 -20.44 -16.48 -13.72
N ALA A 224 -19.53 -17.45 -13.72
CA ALA A 224 -18.17 -17.29 -14.19
C ALA A 224 -18.12 -16.91 -15.68
N LEU A 225 -16.97 -16.41 -16.16
CA LEU A 225 -16.83 -16.06 -17.58
C LEU A 225 -16.78 -17.31 -18.47
N PRO A 226 -17.43 -17.30 -19.65
CA PRO A 226 -17.32 -18.38 -20.61
C PRO A 226 -15.86 -18.65 -21.00
N GLY A 227 -15.49 -19.93 -21.14
CA GLY A 227 -14.12 -20.33 -21.48
C GLY A 227 -13.13 -20.33 -20.31
N TRP A 228 -13.59 -20.01 -19.09
CA TRP A 228 -12.76 -20.09 -17.88
C TRP A 228 -12.99 -21.39 -17.10
N SER A 229 -11.90 -22.05 -16.70
CA SER A 229 -11.92 -23.28 -15.89
C SER A 229 -11.88 -22.94 -14.40
N GLY A 230 -12.82 -23.49 -13.62
CA GLY A 230 -12.91 -23.23 -12.18
C GLY A 230 -12.09 -24.19 -11.35
N LEU A 231 -11.23 -23.66 -10.48
CA LEU A 231 -10.60 -24.38 -9.38
C LEU A 231 -11.41 -24.13 -8.11
N ASP A 232 -11.93 -25.20 -7.50
CA ASP A 232 -12.67 -25.07 -6.26
C ASP A 232 -11.72 -24.88 -5.07
N SER A 233 -11.94 -23.80 -4.32
CA SER A 233 -11.30 -23.54 -3.02
C SER A 233 -12.33 -23.00 -2.01
N SER A 234 -13.60 -23.36 -2.20
CA SER A 234 -14.69 -23.00 -1.29
C SER A 234 -14.62 -23.78 0.03
N HIS A 235 -13.85 -24.87 0.05
CA HIS A 235 -13.62 -25.74 1.19
C HIS A 235 -12.14 -25.84 1.53
N LEU A 236 -11.83 -26.17 2.78
CA LEU A 236 -10.47 -26.44 3.20
C LEU A 236 -9.95 -27.70 2.50
N ASP A 237 -8.74 -27.62 1.95
CA ASP A 237 -8.06 -28.80 1.41
C ASP A 237 -8.02 -29.91 2.46
N LYS A 238 -8.60 -31.06 2.12
CA LYS A 238 -8.47 -32.28 2.93
C LYS A 238 -7.10 -32.92 2.60
N PRO A 239 -6.36 -33.44 3.58
CA PRO A 239 -5.26 -34.37 3.29
C PRO A 239 -5.82 -35.53 2.48
N GLY A 240 -5.36 -35.69 1.24
CA GLY A 240 -5.88 -36.67 0.30
C GLY A 240 -4.78 -37.18 -0.63
N LYS A 241 -5.03 -38.31 -1.29
CA LYS A 241 -4.14 -38.88 -2.30
C LYS A 241 -3.95 -37.84 -3.41
N ILE A 242 -2.70 -37.47 -3.69
CA ILE A 242 -2.38 -36.64 -4.86
C ILE A 242 -2.60 -37.54 -6.08
N ASP A 243 -3.44 -37.10 -7.02
CA ASP A 243 -3.61 -37.84 -8.27
C ASP A 243 -2.25 -37.99 -8.96
N PRO A 244 -1.87 -39.19 -9.41
CA PRO A 244 -0.60 -39.39 -10.06
C PRO A 244 -0.52 -38.50 -11.31
N ILE A 245 0.55 -37.71 -11.40
CA ILE A 245 0.84 -36.93 -12.61
C ILE A 245 1.05 -37.95 -13.74
N PRO A 246 0.25 -37.92 -14.82
CA PRO A 246 0.42 -38.85 -15.93
C PRO A 246 1.86 -38.72 -16.47
N SER A 247 2.59 -39.83 -16.50
CA SER A 247 3.94 -39.84 -17.09
C SER A 247 3.82 -39.47 -18.57
N PRO A 248 4.59 -38.49 -19.08
CA PRO A 248 4.60 -38.17 -20.50
C PRO A 248 5.14 -39.31 -21.39
N TYR A 249 5.60 -40.42 -20.80
CA TYR A 249 6.09 -41.61 -21.48
C TYR A 249 5.15 -42.82 -21.36
N ALA A 250 3.96 -42.67 -20.77
CA ALA A 250 3.04 -43.80 -20.56
C ALA A 250 2.63 -44.48 -21.89
N GLU A 251 2.49 -43.72 -22.97
CA GLU A 251 2.18 -44.26 -24.31
C GLU A 251 3.40 -44.96 -24.98
N ILE A 252 4.63 -44.63 -24.56
CA ILE A 252 5.86 -45.19 -25.12
C ILE A 252 6.14 -46.57 -24.50
N GLU A 253 5.82 -46.77 -23.22
CA GLU A 253 5.98 -48.07 -22.54
C GLU A 253 5.05 -49.15 -23.11
N GLU A 254 3.83 -48.78 -23.52
CA GLU A 254 2.93 -49.71 -24.24
C GLU A 254 3.44 -50.07 -25.64
N SER A 255 4.16 -49.17 -26.31
CA SER A 255 4.68 -49.42 -27.67
C SER A 255 5.93 -50.31 -27.71
N CYS A 256 6.62 -50.48 -26.58
CA CYS A 256 7.85 -51.29 -26.49
C CYS A 256 7.60 -52.76 -26.11
N SER A 257 6.37 -53.16 -25.81
CA SER A 257 6.07 -54.51 -25.32
C SER A 257 5.46 -55.48 -26.34
N THR A 258 5.21 -55.05 -27.60
CA THR A 258 4.60 -55.94 -28.61
C THR A 258 5.12 -55.78 -30.05
N LYS A 259 6.44 -55.63 -30.25
CA LYS A 259 7.03 -55.89 -31.59
C LYS A 259 8.32 -56.70 -31.47
N GLU A 260 8.17 -57.99 -31.77
CA GLU A 260 9.27 -58.87 -32.16
C GLU A 260 10.06 -58.25 -33.32
N ALA A 261 11.37 -58.47 -33.30
CA ALA A 261 12.31 -57.91 -34.25
C ALA A 261 12.09 -58.52 -35.65
N GLU A 262 11.31 -57.84 -36.49
CA GLU A 262 11.37 -58.03 -37.94
C GLU A 262 12.45 -57.11 -38.52
N THR A 263 13.46 -57.76 -39.12
CA THR A 263 14.49 -57.15 -39.94
C THR A 263 13.88 -56.52 -41.18
N VAL A 264 14.10 -55.22 -41.39
CA VAL A 264 13.76 -54.54 -42.65
C VAL A 264 15.02 -53.89 -43.23
N ASP A 265 15.29 -54.24 -44.49
CA ASP A 265 16.36 -53.79 -45.37
C ASP A 265 16.41 -52.25 -45.56
N PRO A 266 17.59 -51.66 -45.81
CA PRO A 266 17.76 -50.23 -45.99
C PRO A 266 17.47 -49.82 -47.44
N LYS A 267 16.20 -49.59 -47.77
CA LYS A 267 15.80 -48.86 -48.98
C LYS A 267 14.33 -48.47 -48.92
N GLU A 268 14.02 -47.34 -48.30
CA GLU A 268 12.85 -46.55 -48.66
C GLU A 268 13.00 -45.10 -48.18
N ALA A 269 12.51 -44.20 -49.02
CA ALA A 269 12.86 -42.79 -49.12
C ALA A 269 12.56 -41.95 -47.88
N GLU A 270 13.37 -40.90 -47.69
CA GLU A 270 13.05 -39.74 -46.87
C GLU A 270 11.69 -39.15 -47.27
N GLN A 271 10.62 -39.57 -46.59
CA GLN A 271 9.41 -38.78 -46.51
C GLN A 271 9.60 -37.72 -45.43
N ALA A 272 9.55 -36.46 -45.84
CA ALA A 272 9.56 -35.31 -44.96
C ALA A 272 8.44 -35.48 -43.91
N LYS A 273 8.82 -35.65 -42.64
CA LYS A 273 7.86 -35.70 -41.54
C LYS A 273 7.14 -34.36 -41.47
N PRO A 274 5.80 -34.31 -41.44
CA PRO A 274 5.08 -33.06 -41.26
C PRO A 274 5.51 -32.44 -39.94
N ILE A 275 5.88 -31.17 -39.96
CA ILE A 275 6.14 -30.39 -38.75
C ILE A 275 4.81 -30.31 -38.01
N VAL A 276 4.63 -31.19 -37.02
CA VAL A 276 3.53 -31.07 -36.07
C VAL A 276 3.85 -29.84 -35.24
N VAL A 277 3.23 -28.72 -35.58
CA VAL A 277 3.22 -27.52 -34.74
C VAL A 277 2.51 -27.94 -33.45
N GLN A 278 3.28 -28.28 -32.41
CA GLN A 278 2.72 -28.42 -31.08
C GLN A 278 2.09 -27.08 -30.74
N LEU A 279 0.76 -27.07 -30.61
CA LEU A 279 0.04 -25.94 -30.06
C LEU A 279 0.72 -25.55 -28.75
N GLU A 280 1.04 -24.26 -28.57
CA GLU A 280 1.66 -23.79 -27.34
C GLU A 280 0.85 -24.31 -26.14
N LYS A 281 1.52 -25.06 -25.25
CA LYS A 281 0.88 -25.56 -24.03
C LYS A 281 0.41 -24.34 -23.23
N LYS A 282 -0.91 -24.15 -23.15
CA LYS A 282 -1.54 -23.11 -22.32
C LYS A 282 -0.97 -23.15 -20.92
N ARG A 283 -0.71 -21.97 -20.36
CA ARG A 283 -0.13 -21.90 -19.02
C ARG A 283 -1.14 -22.43 -17.99
N PRO A 284 -0.73 -23.12 -16.91
CA PRO A 284 -1.66 -23.71 -15.93
C PRO A 284 -2.58 -22.74 -15.18
N TRP A 285 -2.37 -21.44 -15.32
CA TRP A 285 -3.15 -20.37 -14.69
C TRP A 285 -3.94 -19.53 -15.70
N GLU A 286 -3.74 -19.75 -17.00
CA GLU A 286 -4.41 -19.01 -18.06
C GLU A 286 -5.87 -19.43 -18.17
N ASN A 287 -6.78 -18.45 -18.17
CA ASN A 287 -8.22 -18.68 -18.14
C ASN A 287 -8.67 -19.63 -17.01
N VAL A 288 -7.96 -19.64 -15.88
CA VAL A 288 -8.35 -20.36 -14.67
C VAL A 288 -8.79 -19.36 -13.62
N TYR A 289 -9.92 -19.64 -12.96
CA TYR A 289 -10.39 -18.86 -11.81
C TYR A 289 -10.48 -19.72 -10.55
N ILE A 290 -10.33 -19.08 -9.39
CA ILE A 290 -10.49 -19.76 -8.10
C ILE A 290 -11.82 -19.38 -7.47
N ASN A 291 -12.62 -20.38 -7.14
CA ASN A 291 -13.82 -20.21 -6.33
C ASN A 291 -13.43 -20.05 -4.86
N LEU A 292 -13.51 -18.81 -4.37
CA LEU A 292 -13.34 -18.49 -2.96
C LEU A 292 -14.57 -18.93 -2.15
N PRO A 293 -14.41 -19.23 -0.84
CA PRO A 293 -15.54 -19.47 0.04
C PRO A 293 -16.54 -18.30 0.00
N ALA A 294 -17.82 -18.63 -0.04
CA ALA A 294 -18.90 -17.66 -0.19
C ALA A 294 -18.91 -16.65 0.97
N PHE A 295 -19.42 -15.45 0.71
CA PHE A 295 -19.57 -14.40 1.72
C PHE A 295 -20.29 -14.91 2.97
N GLU A 296 -21.39 -15.65 2.78
CA GLU A 296 -22.20 -16.21 3.85
C GLU A 296 -21.41 -17.19 4.72
N GLN A 297 -20.47 -17.93 4.13
CA GLN A 297 -19.59 -18.86 4.84
C GLN A 297 -18.50 -18.11 5.61
N VAL A 298 -17.77 -17.20 4.96
CA VAL A 298 -16.65 -16.47 5.61
C VAL A 298 -17.14 -15.50 6.68
N LYS A 299 -18.41 -15.07 6.62
CA LYS A 299 -19.04 -14.23 7.65
C LYS A 299 -19.17 -14.95 8.98
N VAL A 300 -19.39 -16.27 8.97
CA VAL A 300 -19.62 -17.07 10.20
C VAL A 300 -18.46 -18.00 10.54
N ASN A 301 -17.62 -18.36 9.57
CA ASN A 301 -16.50 -19.28 9.75
C ASN A 301 -15.16 -18.56 9.59
N GLN A 302 -14.50 -18.32 10.73
CA GLN A 302 -13.20 -17.67 10.80
C GLN A 302 -12.08 -18.44 10.08
N VAL A 303 -12.14 -19.78 10.05
CA VAL A 303 -11.11 -20.61 9.39
C VAL A 303 -11.24 -20.47 7.88
N LEU A 304 -12.47 -20.49 7.34
CA LEU A 304 -12.72 -20.23 5.91
C LEU A 304 -12.38 -18.79 5.51
N TYR A 305 -12.62 -17.81 6.39
CA TYR A 305 -12.16 -16.44 6.15
C TYR A 305 -10.63 -16.37 6.02
N ALA A 306 -9.89 -17.01 6.94
CA ALA A 306 -8.43 -17.04 6.88
C ALA A 306 -7.90 -17.79 5.65
N HIS A 307 -8.57 -18.87 5.25
CA HIS A 307 -8.28 -19.60 4.02
C HIS A 307 -8.49 -18.73 2.77
N ALA A 308 -9.64 -18.06 2.66
CA ALA A 308 -9.95 -17.14 1.57
C ALA A 308 -8.92 -16.00 1.47
N SER A 309 -8.56 -15.41 2.61
CA SER A 309 -7.50 -14.38 2.70
C SER A 309 -6.17 -14.91 2.18
N ARG A 310 -5.76 -16.12 2.57
CA ARG A 310 -4.50 -16.71 2.10
C ARG A 310 -4.48 -16.83 0.57
N ILE A 311 -5.53 -17.41 -0.01
CA ILE A 311 -5.63 -17.60 -1.46
C ILE A 311 -5.52 -16.26 -2.17
N PHE A 312 -6.30 -15.27 -1.72
CA PHE A 312 -6.26 -13.93 -2.28
C PHE A 312 -4.84 -13.33 -2.33
N HIS A 313 -4.06 -13.46 -1.26
CA HIS A 313 -2.69 -12.92 -1.23
C HIS A 313 -1.71 -13.70 -2.13
N LEU A 314 -1.99 -14.97 -2.42
CA LEU A 314 -1.21 -15.77 -3.37
C LEU A 314 -1.50 -15.42 -4.83
N GLU A 315 -2.65 -14.80 -5.12
CA GLU A 315 -3.08 -14.35 -6.46
C GLU A 315 -2.79 -12.86 -6.70
N THR A 316 -1.72 -12.31 -6.11
CA THR A 316 -1.32 -10.90 -6.27
C THR A 316 -0.29 -10.67 -7.37
N ASN A 317 0.37 -11.72 -7.86
CA ASN A 317 1.40 -11.61 -8.90
C ASN A 317 0.76 -11.53 -10.30
N PRO A 318 0.87 -10.42 -11.04
CA PRO A 318 0.24 -10.30 -12.35
C PRO A 318 0.72 -11.34 -13.38
N GLY A 319 1.91 -11.94 -13.23
CA GLY A 319 2.42 -12.97 -14.16
C GLY A 319 1.71 -14.32 -14.09
N CYS A 320 1.26 -14.73 -12.90
CA CYS A 320 0.66 -16.05 -12.67
C CYS A 320 -0.65 -16.03 -11.86
N ALA A 321 -1.15 -14.85 -11.51
CA ALA A 321 -2.40 -14.70 -10.80
C ALA A 321 -3.57 -15.18 -11.66
N ARG A 322 -4.43 -15.98 -11.03
CA ARG A 322 -5.71 -16.45 -11.56
C ARG A 322 -6.78 -15.40 -11.28
N ALA A 323 -7.90 -15.49 -12.02
CA ALA A 323 -9.09 -14.75 -11.64
C ALA A 323 -9.63 -15.30 -10.31
N LEU A 324 -10.37 -14.47 -9.56
CA LEU A 324 -11.03 -14.90 -8.33
C LEU A 324 -12.54 -14.72 -8.48
N ALA A 325 -13.30 -15.73 -8.10
CA ALA A 325 -14.75 -15.64 -7.99
C ALA A 325 -15.14 -15.84 -6.52
N GLN A 326 -15.95 -14.95 -5.97
CA GLN A 326 -16.56 -15.14 -4.66
C GLN A 326 -18.07 -15.00 -4.76
N ARG A 327 -18.82 -15.98 -4.27
CA ARG A 327 -20.28 -15.90 -4.22
C ARG A 327 -20.75 -14.99 -3.07
N HIS A 328 -21.71 -14.12 -3.36
CA HIS A 328 -22.41 -13.24 -2.43
C HIS A 328 -23.91 -13.35 -2.74
N GLY A 329 -24.62 -14.22 -2.02
CA GLY A 329 -26.00 -14.59 -2.34
C GLY A 329 -26.13 -15.32 -3.68
N ASP A 330 -26.95 -14.77 -4.57
CA ASP A 330 -27.29 -15.31 -5.90
C ASP A 330 -26.30 -14.87 -7.01
N ARG A 331 -25.31 -14.03 -6.67
CA ARG A 331 -24.35 -13.45 -7.59
C ARG A 331 -22.93 -13.71 -7.14
N ILE A 332 -21.99 -13.55 -8.07
CA ILE A 332 -20.56 -13.61 -7.82
C ILE A 332 -19.93 -12.23 -7.98
N VAL A 333 -18.92 -11.96 -7.15
CA VAL A 333 -17.91 -10.94 -7.45
C VAL A 333 -16.81 -11.64 -8.23
N TRP A 334 -16.62 -11.21 -9.47
CA TRP A 334 -15.55 -11.67 -10.34
C TRP A 334 -14.42 -10.66 -10.32
N LEU A 335 -13.20 -11.12 -10.03
CA LEU A 335 -11.98 -10.33 -10.06
C LEU A 335 -11.12 -10.85 -11.20
N ASN A 336 -10.89 -9.99 -12.19
CA ASN A 336 -9.89 -10.25 -13.21
C ASN A 336 -8.49 -10.22 -12.59
N PRO A 337 -7.51 -10.94 -13.16
CA PRO A 337 -6.12 -10.91 -12.69
C PRO A 337 -5.57 -9.49 -12.59
N PRO A 338 -4.59 -9.20 -11.70
CA PRO A 338 -4.04 -7.85 -11.54
C PRO A 338 -3.52 -7.27 -12.87
N ALA A 339 -3.64 -5.95 -13.01
CA ALA A 339 -3.08 -5.22 -14.14
C ALA A 339 -1.56 -5.46 -14.24
N LEU A 340 -1.05 -5.51 -15.46
CA LEU A 340 0.39 -5.59 -15.70
C LEU A 340 1.06 -4.29 -15.22
N PRO A 341 2.25 -4.37 -14.60
CA PRO A 341 2.96 -3.18 -14.14
C PRO A 341 3.30 -2.24 -15.31
N LEU A 342 3.51 -0.96 -14.99
CA LEU A 342 4.00 0.05 -15.91
C LEU A 342 5.49 -0.20 -16.21
N SER A 343 5.87 -0.02 -17.47
CA SER A 343 7.28 0.05 -17.85
C SER A 343 7.90 1.37 -17.34
N THR A 344 9.22 1.48 -17.37
CA THR A 344 9.93 2.73 -17.07
C THR A 344 9.43 3.87 -17.96
N GLU A 345 9.25 3.63 -19.25
CA GLU A 345 8.74 4.61 -20.23
C GLU A 345 7.31 5.06 -19.88
N ASP A 346 6.45 4.12 -19.49
CA ASP A 346 5.08 4.43 -19.09
C ASP A 346 5.05 5.22 -17.77
N MET A 347 5.91 4.88 -16.81
CA MET A 347 6.09 5.66 -15.58
C MET A 347 6.55 7.08 -15.90
N ASP A 348 7.56 7.23 -16.75
CA ASP A 348 8.07 8.54 -17.15
C ASP A 348 7.01 9.38 -17.86
N GLY A 349 6.21 8.75 -18.73
CA GLY A 349 5.08 9.39 -19.39
C GLY A 349 4.01 9.87 -18.41
N VAL A 350 3.65 9.06 -17.40
CA VAL A 350 2.65 9.43 -16.37
C VAL A 350 3.13 10.57 -15.48
N PHE A 351 4.38 10.53 -15.05
CA PHE A 351 4.96 11.54 -14.16
C PHE A 351 5.43 12.80 -14.90
N GLY A 352 5.64 12.72 -16.22
CA GLY A 352 5.99 13.84 -17.09
C GLY A 352 4.80 14.63 -17.66
N LEU A 353 3.56 14.28 -17.28
CA LEU A 353 2.36 15.03 -17.66
C LEU A 353 2.41 16.47 -17.12
N PRO A 354 1.68 17.43 -17.73
CA PRO A 354 1.79 18.86 -17.40
C PRO A 354 1.06 19.23 -16.09
N TYR A 355 1.59 18.77 -14.96
CA TYR A 355 1.10 19.12 -13.62
C TYR A 355 1.47 20.56 -13.27
N GLN A 356 0.54 21.29 -12.66
CA GLN A 356 0.82 22.62 -12.11
C GLN A 356 1.60 22.56 -10.79
N ARG A 357 1.61 21.40 -10.13
CA ARG A 357 2.25 21.14 -8.83
C ARG A 357 1.80 22.08 -7.72
N VAL A 358 0.62 22.67 -7.84
CA VAL A 358 0.01 23.55 -6.84
C VAL A 358 -1.47 23.19 -6.62
N PRO A 359 -2.07 23.58 -5.48
CA PRO A 359 -3.52 23.50 -5.28
C PRO A 359 -4.29 24.29 -6.34
N HIS A 360 -5.51 23.84 -6.64
CA HIS A 360 -6.39 24.54 -7.55
C HIS A 360 -6.64 26.01 -7.10
N PRO A 361 -6.65 27.00 -8.01
CA PRO A 361 -6.75 28.42 -7.65
C PRO A 361 -8.01 28.80 -6.86
N SER A 362 -9.08 28.01 -6.96
CA SER A 362 -10.33 28.22 -6.21
C SER A 362 -10.15 28.20 -4.68
N TYR A 363 -9.07 27.61 -4.18
CA TYR A 363 -8.76 27.57 -2.74
C TYR A 363 -8.08 28.86 -2.23
N GLY A 364 -7.63 29.76 -3.12
CA GLY A 364 -6.98 31.01 -2.75
C GLY A 364 -5.78 30.82 -1.82
N LYS A 365 -5.86 31.38 -0.60
CA LYS A 365 -4.80 31.30 0.42
C LYS A 365 -4.96 30.13 1.41
N ALA A 366 -5.92 29.23 1.19
CA ALA A 366 -6.16 28.14 2.11
C ALA A 366 -4.96 27.21 2.20
N LYS A 367 -4.59 26.81 3.42
CA LYS A 367 -3.45 25.93 3.65
C LYS A 367 -3.90 24.46 3.57
N ILE A 368 -3.25 23.66 2.73
CA ILE A 368 -3.50 22.21 2.64
C ILE A 368 -2.28 21.49 3.20
N PRO A 369 -2.34 20.94 4.43
CA PRO A 369 -1.17 20.35 5.10
C PRO A 369 -0.48 19.23 4.32
N ALA A 370 -1.27 18.38 3.64
CA ALA A 370 -0.72 17.29 2.82
C ALA A 370 0.14 17.85 1.68
N TYR A 371 -0.31 18.90 1.00
CA TYR A 371 0.45 19.57 -0.06
C TYR A 371 1.75 20.20 0.46
N ASP A 372 1.69 20.91 1.59
CA ASP A 372 2.88 21.54 2.16
C ASP A 372 3.99 20.54 2.52
N MET A 373 3.60 19.33 2.91
CA MET A 373 4.53 18.25 3.23
C MET A 373 5.20 17.65 1.98
N ILE A 374 4.48 17.58 0.85
CA ILE A 374 4.89 16.81 -0.34
C ILE A 374 5.36 17.66 -1.52
N LYS A 375 5.14 18.98 -1.53
CA LYS A 375 5.41 19.84 -2.70
C LYS A 375 6.84 19.79 -3.26
N PHE A 376 7.81 19.46 -2.40
CA PHE A 376 9.23 19.28 -2.75
C PHE A 376 9.70 17.82 -2.64
N SER A 377 8.77 16.87 -2.62
CA SER A 377 9.03 15.44 -2.59
C SER A 377 8.79 14.85 -3.98
N ILE A 378 9.65 13.92 -4.37
CA ILE A 378 9.59 13.25 -5.67
C ILE A 378 9.46 11.75 -5.46
N ASN A 379 8.50 11.16 -6.17
CA ASN A 379 8.30 9.72 -6.20
C ASN A 379 9.13 9.10 -7.34
N ILE A 380 10.10 8.26 -7.00
CA ILE A 380 11.02 7.60 -7.95
C ILE A 380 10.55 6.21 -8.38
N MET A 381 9.66 5.58 -7.61
CA MET A 381 9.16 4.23 -7.90
C MET A 381 7.87 3.87 -7.14
N ARG A 382 7.12 2.89 -7.67
CA ARG A 382 5.95 2.29 -7.02
C ARG A 382 6.13 0.80 -6.81
N GLY A 383 5.35 0.24 -5.88
CA GLY A 383 5.35 -1.18 -5.53
C GLY A 383 6.28 -1.50 -4.36
N CYS A 384 6.04 -2.65 -3.74
CA CYS A 384 6.86 -3.15 -2.63
C CYS A 384 6.80 -4.67 -2.53
N TYR A 385 7.94 -5.35 -2.65
CA TYR A 385 8.08 -6.80 -2.45
C TYR A 385 8.32 -7.19 -0.98
N GLY A 386 8.19 -6.22 -0.07
CA GLY A 386 8.44 -6.41 1.35
C GLY A 386 7.49 -7.41 2.02
N GLY A 387 6.22 -7.42 1.60
CA GLY A 387 5.20 -8.37 2.08
C GLY A 387 4.86 -8.24 3.57
N CYS A 388 5.08 -7.07 4.18
CA CYS A 388 4.75 -6.86 5.60
C CYS A 388 3.24 -7.00 5.80
N THR A 389 2.81 -7.85 6.74
CA THR A 389 1.40 -8.31 6.82
C THR A 389 0.39 -7.24 7.23
N PHE A 390 0.85 -6.14 7.81
CA PHE A 390 0.06 -4.97 8.20
C PHE A 390 0.03 -3.87 7.13
N CYS A 391 0.86 -4.00 6.09
CA CYS A 391 0.96 -3.04 5.01
C CYS A 391 0.07 -3.48 3.85
N SER A 392 -0.58 -2.52 3.17
CA SER A 392 -1.47 -2.79 2.03
C SER A 392 -0.86 -2.39 0.68
N ILE A 393 0.43 -2.04 0.64
CA ILE A 393 1.10 -1.56 -0.57
C ILE A 393 1.19 -2.68 -1.59
N THR A 394 1.47 -3.92 -1.17
CA THR A 394 1.56 -5.06 -2.10
C THR A 394 0.21 -5.33 -2.78
N GLU A 395 -0.90 -5.17 -2.07
CA GLU A 395 -2.26 -5.42 -2.55
C GLU A 395 -2.86 -4.25 -3.35
N HIS A 396 -2.25 -3.06 -3.25
CA HIS A 396 -2.70 -1.82 -3.91
C HIS A 396 -1.76 -1.30 -5.00
N GLU A 397 -0.45 -1.28 -4.81
CA GLU A 397 0.52 -0.88 -5.83
C GLU A 397 1.16 -2.07 -6.55
N GLY A 398 1.10 -3.26 -5.95
CA GLY A 398 1.73 -4.47 -6.46
C GLY A 398 3.08 -4.78 -5.80
N ARG A 399 3.54 -6.00 -6.03
CA ARG A 399 4.83 -6.51 -5.50
C ARG A 399 6.05 -6.14 -6.36
N ILE A 400 5.83 -5.89 -7.65
CA ILE A 400 6.89 -5.63 -8.62
C ILE A 400 7.24 -4.15 -8.55
N ILE A 401 8.53 -3.84 -8.51
CA ILE A 401 9.00 -2.47 -8.48
C ILE A 401 8.86 -1.85 -9.88
N GLN A 402 8.16 -0.73 -9.96
CA GLN A 402 8.03 0.08 -11.18
C GLN A 402 8.86 1.35 -10.95
N SER A 403 9.99 1.47 -11.64
CA SER A 403 10.93 2.58 -11.46
C SER A 403 10.83 3.55 -12.62
N ARG A 404 11.02 4.83 -12.33
CA ARG A 404 11.20 5.88 -13.35
C ARG A 404 12.62 5.86 -13.91
N SER A 405 12.86 6.53 -15.02
CA SER A 405 14.21 6.82 -15.47
C SER A 405 14.85 7.91 -14.62
N GLU A 406 16.18 7.92 -14.57
CA GLU A 406 16.90 9.01 -13.92
C GLU A 406 16.62 10.35 -14.60
N ASP A 407 16.51 10.36 -15.92
CA ASP A 407 16.23 11.59 -16.68
C ASP A 407 14.86 12.18 -16.31
N SER A 408 13.82 11.35 -16.23
CA SER A 408 12.50 11.80 -15.78
C SER A 408 12.54 12.41 -14.38
N ILE A 409 13.29 11.79 -13.45
CA ILE A 409 13.42 12.27 -12.08
C ILE A 409 14.18 13.59 -12.04
N ILE A 410 15.26 13.73 -12.80
CA ILE A 410 16.07 14.95 -12.86
C ILE A 410 15.26 16.10 -13.48
N ASN A 411 14.52 15.83 -14.56
CA ASN A 411 13.63 16.80 -15.16
C ASN A 411 12.56 17.29 -14.17
N GLU A 412 12.01 16.42 -13.32
CA GLU A 412 11.08 16.85 -12.27
C GLU A 412 11.77 17.69 -11.18
N ILE A 413 13.02 17.39 -10.83
CA ILE A 413 13.81 18.23 -9.90
C ILE A 413 13.97 19.65 -10.46
N GLU A 414 14.28 19.77 -11.75
CA GLU A 414 14.40 21.05 -12.44
C GLU A 414 13.06 21.79 -12.51
N GLN A 415 11.97 21.10 -12.82
CA GLN A 415 10.62 21.68 -12.77
C GLN A 415 10.26 22.20 -11.38
N ILE A 416 10.60 21.47 -10.31
CA ILE A 416 10.37 21.94 -8.93
C ILE A 416 11.17 23.21 -8.66
N ARG A 417 12.45 23.24 -9.09
CA ARG A 417 13.33 24.40 -8.92
C ARG A 417 12.75 25.63 -9.62
N ASP A 418 12.23 25.47 -10.83
CA ASP A 418 11.89 26.58 -11.71
C ASP A 418 10.43 27.05 -11.55
N GLN A 419 9.52 26.15 -11.18
CA GLN A 419 8.07 26.43 -11.23
C GLN A 419 7.39 26.42 -9.86
N VAL A 420 7.92 25.71 -8.85
CA VAL A 420 7.18 25.54 -7.58
C VAL A 420 7.47 26.69 -6.61
N PRO A 421 6.45 27.44 -6.17
CA PRO A 421 6.65 28.58 -5.29
C PRO A 421 7.29 28.20 -3.94
N GLY A 422 8.25 29.02 -3.51
CA GLY A 422 8.90 28.88 -2.20
C GLY A 422 9.96 27.79 -2.12
N PHE A 423 10.47 27.30 -3.25
CA PHE A 423 11.58 26.35 -3.28
C PHE A 423 12.87 27.00 -2.78
N THR A 424 13.53 26.35 -1.82
CA THR A 424 14.74 26.89 -1.15
C THR A 424 16.04 26.24 -1.63
N GLY A 425 15.98 25.40 -2.67
CA GLY A 425 17.09 24.52 -3.08
C GLY A 425 17.16 23.19 -2.31
N VAL A 426 16.12 22.82 -1.56
CA VAL A 426 16.09 21.58 -0.77
C VAL A 426 14.95 20.68 -1.23
N ILE A 427 15.29 19.52 -1.79
CA ILE A 427 14.33 18.44 -2.05
C ILE A 427 14.06 17.73 -0.72
N SER A 428 12.78 17.67 -0.32
CA SER A 428 12.39 17.17 1.00
C SER A 428 12.43 15.65 1.10
N ASP A 429 12.23 14.96 -0.03
CA ASP A 429 12.36 13.52 -0.14
C ASP A 429 12.55 13.10 -1.61
N LEU A 430 13.38 12.09 -1.84
CA LEU A 430 13.55 11.44 -3.13
C LEU A 430 13.37 9.93 -2.92
N GLY A 431 12.14 9.45 -3.05
CA GLY A 431 11.77 8.13 -2.52
C GLY A 431 10.48 7.56 -3.11
N GLY A 432 9.81 6.71 -2.34
CA GLY A 432 8.61 6.00 -2.74
C GLY A 432 8.08 5.23 -1.53
N PRO A 433 7.37 4.10 -1.73
CA PRO A 433 7.01 3.19 -0.62
C PRO A 433 8.18 2.83 0.30
N THR A 434 9.38 2.77 -0.25
CA THR A 434 10.64 2.56 0.44
C THR A 434 11.74 3.28 -0.34
N ALA A 435 12.66 4.01 0.29
CA ALA A 435 13.64 4.81 -0.46
C ALA A 435 14.70 3.96 -1.20
N ASN A 436 14.95 2.73 -0.75
CA ASN A 436 16.08 1.91 -1.20
C ASN A 436 15.69 0.68 -2.03
N MET A 437 14.55 0.73 -2.74
CA MET A 437 14.20 -0.33 -3.71
C MET A 437 14.20 0.12 -5.17
N TYR A 438 14.62 1.36 -5.45
CA TYR A 438 14.67 1.87 -6.82
C TYR A 438 15.55 0.98 -7.71
N ARG A 439 14.94 0.49 -8.80
CA ARG A 439 15.50 -0.48 -9.77
C ARG A 439 15.88 -1.87 -9.22
N LEU A 440 15.53 -2.19 -7.97
CA LEU A 440 15.71 -3.55 -7.44
C LEU A 440 14.61 -4.48 -7.97
N ASN A 441 14.99 -5.49 -8.73
CA ASN A 441 14.08 -6.44 -9.38
C ASN A 441 14.50 -7.90 -9.13
N CYS A 442 13.64 -8.85 -9.51
CA CYS A 442 14.04 -10.25 -9.58
C CYS A 442 15.03 -10.45 -10.73
N LYS A 443 16.18 -11.07 -10.45
CA LYS A 443 17.21 -11.42 -11.45
C LYS A 443 16.75 -12.47 -12.46
N SER A 444 15.71 -13.24 -12.13
CA SER A 444 15.16 -14.29 -12.99
C SER A 444 13.72 -13.94 -13.41
N PRO A 445 13.51 -13.50 -14.67
CA PRO A 445 12.18 -13.19 -15.18
C PRO A 445 11.22 -14.38 -15.16
N LYS A 446 11.72 -15.59 -15.44
CA LYS A 446 10.93 -16.84 -15.41
C LYS A 446 10.45 -17.16 -13.99
N ALA A 447 11.32 -16.97 -12.98
CA ALA A 447 10.95 -17.17 -11.59
C ALA A 447 9.95 -16.11 -11.13
N GLU A 448 10.16 -14.85 -11.50
CA GLU A 448 9.24 -13.76 -11.16
C GLU A 448 7.84 -14.00 -11.74
N GLU A 449 7.74 -14.42 -12.99
CA GLU A 449 6.47 -14.66 -13.68
C GLU A 449 5.62 -15.75 -13.02
N THR A 450 6.24 -16.70 -12.32
CA THR A 450 5.56 -17.85 -11.69
C THR A 450 5.51 -17.80 -10.17
N CYS A 451 6.16 -16.81 -9.54
CA CYS A 451 6.34 -16.74 -8.10
C CYS A 451 5.05 -16.43 -7.33
N ARG A 452 4.78 -17.21 -6.28
CA ARG A 452 3.65 -17.00 -5.34
C ARG A 452 4.09 -16.75 -3.90
N ARG A 453 5.38 -16.47 -3.66
CA ARG A 453 5.88 -16.11 -2.32
C ARG A 453 5.26 -14.79 -1.86
N LEU A 454 4.88 -14.69 -0.59
CA LEU A 454 4.30 -13.46 -0.02
C LEU A 454 5.33 -12.33 0.17
N SER A 455 6.61 -12.66 0.35
CA SER A 455 7.69 -11.70 0.52
C SER A 455 8.97 -12.21 -0.15
N CYS A 456 9.75 -11.27 -0.70
CA CYS A 456 11.08 -11.55 -1.26
C CYS A 456 12.22 -11.41 -0.23
N VAL A 457 11.91 -10.90 0.97
CA VAL A 457 12.90 -10.49 1.99
C VAL A 457 12.67 -11.15 3.34
N TYR A 458 11.69 -12.05 3.42
CA TYR A 458 11.37 -12.82 4.62
C TYR A 458 11.13 -14.31 4.26
N PRO A 459 11.55 -15.28 5.11
CA PRO A 459 12.33 -15.11 6.36
C PRO A 459 13.78 -14.66 6.12
N THR A 460 14.30 -14.91 4.92
CA THR A 460 15.58 -14.44 4.41
C THR A 460 15.39 -13.80 3.04
N ILE A 461 16.38 -13.02 2.60
CA ILE A 461 16.38 -12.43 1.25
C ILE A 461 16.43 -13.57 0.22
N CYS A 462 15.53 -13.51 -0.76
CA CYS A 462 15.46 -14.47 -1.85
C CYS A 462 16.74 -14.42 -2.68
N HIS A 463 17.31 -15.58 -3.02
CA HIS A 463 18.53 -15.67 -3.83
C HIS A 463 18.37 -15.10 -5.25
N HIS A 464 17.15 -15.02 -5.77
CA HIS A 464 16.85 -14.36 -7.04
C HIS A 464 16.65 -12.84 -6.91
N MET A 465 16.62 -12.28 -5.70
CA MET A 465 16.39 -10.85 -5.50
C MET A 465 17.69 -10.08 -5.70
N ASP A 466 17.61 -8.94 -6.38
CA ASP A 466 18.70 -7.98 -6.42
C ASP A 466 18.77 -7.10 -5.16
N THR A 467 20.00 -6.83 -4.73
CA THR A 467 20.33 -6.02 -3.55
C THR A 467 21.39 -4.96 -3.88
N ASP A 468 21.79 -4.82 -5.15
CA ASP A 468 22.74 -3.80 -5.59
C ASP A 468 22.09 -2.41 -5.62
N HIS A 469 22.52 -1.51 -4.73
CA HIS A 469 21.97 -0.16 -4.64
C HIS A 469 22.68 0.84 -5.55
N THR A 470 23.59 0.40 -6.43
CA THR A 470 24.32 1.26 -7.37
C THR A 470 23.39 2.23 -8.13
N PRO A 471 22.25 1.81 -8.72
CA PRO A 471 21.36 2.73 -9.43
C PRO A 471 20.74 3.81 -8.53
N THR A 472 20.46 3.47 -7.27
CA THR A 472 19.93 4.45 -6.30
C THR A 472 21.01 5.46 -5.90
N ILE A 473 22.24 4.99 -5.66
CA ILE A 473 23.39 5.84 -5.31
C ILE A 473 23.71 6.80 -6.46
N ASP A 474 23.72 6.31 -7.69
CA ASP A 474 24.03 7.12 -8.87
C ASP A 474 22.98 8.20 -9.10
N LEU A 475 21.70 7.85 -8.97
CA LEU A 475 20.61 8.83 -9.00
C LEU A 475 20.81 9.93 -7.94
N TYR A 476 21.12 9.56 -6.70
CA TYR A 476 21.34 10.52 -5.62
C TYR A 476 22.51 11.47 -5.89
N ARG A 477 23.61 10.93 -6.41
CA ARG A 477 24.80 11.70 -6.79
C ARG A 477 24.52 12.62 -7.96
N ARG A 478 23.79 12.16 -8.97
CA ARG A 478 23.39 12.95 -10.13
C ARG A 478 22.45 14.08 -9.72
N ALA A 479 21.42 13.77 -8.95
CA ALA A 479 20.45 14.74 -8.47
C ALA A 479 21.10 15.85 -7.61
N ARG A 480 22.13 15.52 -6.82
CA ARG A 480 22.92 16.51 -6.07
C ARG A 480 23.73 17.48 -6.93
N LYS A 481 24.08 17.09 -8.16
CA LYS A 481 24.88 17.92 -9.09
C LYS A 481 24.01 18.89 -9.90
N VAL A 482 22.68 18.79 -9.82
CA VAL A 482 21.76 19.68 -10.52
C VAL A 482 21.92 21.10 -9.98
N GLU A 483 22.11 22.06 -10.89
CA GLU A 483 22.29 23.46 -10.53
C GLU A 483 21.07 24.02 -9.79
N GLY A 484 21.32 24.80 -8.72
CA GLY A 484 20.27 25.32 -7.84
C GLY A 484 19.83 24.37 -6.73
N ILE A 485 20.24 23.09 -6.77
CA ILE A 485 19.98 22.13 -5.69
C ILE A 485 21.09 22.21 -4.64
N LYS A 486 20.73 22.62 -3.43
CA LYS A 486 21.62 22.71 -2.27
C LYS A 486 21.67 21.41 -1.47
N LYS A 487 20.54 20.71 -1.36
CA LYS A 487 20.44 19.48 -0.57
C LYS A 487 19.30 18.58 -1.04
N ILE A 488 19.55 17.27 -0.96
CA ILE A 488 18.53 16.24 -1.16
C ILE A 488 18.42 15.45 0.13
N LEU A 489 17.24 15.47 0.73
CA LEU A 489 16.93 14.69 1.92
C LEU A 489 16.25 13.39 1.54
N ILE A 490 16.45 12.36 2.37
CA ILE A 490 15.69 11.11 2.31
C ILE A 490 14.91 11.00 3.61
N ALA A 491 13.61 11.28 3.51
CA ALA A 491 12.63 11.23 4.59
C ALA A 491 11.74 9.97 4.52
N SER A 492 11.73 9.30 3.36
CA SER A 492 11.11 7.99 3.15
C SER A 492 11.75 6.90 4.01
N GLY A 493 10.96 5.89 4.36
CA GLY A 493 11.44 4.75 5.13
C GLY A 493 12.46 3.91 4.34
N VAL A 494 13.48 3.42 5.04
CA VAL A 494 14.52 2.55 4.46
C VAL A 494 14.37 1.14 5.02
N ARG A 495 14.46 0.13 4.14
CA ARG A 495 14.57 -1.27 4.52
C ARG A 495 15.99 -1.57 4.93
N TYR A 496 16.22 -1.49 6.25
CA TYR A 496 17.52 -1.70 6.87
C TYR A 496 18.10 -3.08 6.60
N ASP A 497 17.25 -4.09 6.39
CA ASP A 497 17.64 -5.45 6.02
C ASP A 497 18.20 -5.57 4.60
N LEU A 498 17.75 -4.73 3.67
CA LEU A 498 18.38 -4.61 2.35
C LEU A 498 19.62 -3.71 2.41
N ALA A 499 19.56 -2.63 3.20
CA ALA A 499 20.63 -1.65 3.27
C ALA A 499 21.94 -2.22 3.85
N ILE A 500 21.87 -3.24 4.71
CA ILE A 500 23.08 -3.90 5.24
C ILE A 500 23.84 -4.72 4.18
N GLU A 501 23.15 -5.19 3.14
CA GLU A 501 23.77 -5.96 2.04
C GLU A 501 24.63 -5.06 1.13
N ASP A 502 24.41 -3.74 1.18
CA ASP A 502 25.23 -2.77 0.45
C ASP A 502 25.68 -1.61 1.36
N PRO A 503 26.81 -1.75 2.06
CA PRO A 503 27.37 -0.70 2.91
C PRO A 503 27.65 0.62 2.17
N ARG A 504 27.82 0.61 0.84
CA ARG A 504 28.02 1.82 0.02
C ARG A 504 26.79 2.72 0.09
N TYR A 505 25.59 2.12 0.10
CA TYR A 505 24.33 2.85 0.24
C TYR A 505 24.21 3.52 1.61
N VAL A 506 24.53 2.80 2.70
CA VAL A 506 24.49 3.37 4.06
C VAL A 506 25.48 4.53 4.19
N LYS A 507 26.67 4.39 3.59
CA LYS A 507 27.68 5.46 3.53
C LYS A 507 27.13 6.70 2.81
N GLU A 508 26.60 6.54 1.61
CA GLU A 508 26.01 7.64 0.82
C GLU A 508 24.89 8.36 1.60
N LEU A 509 23.98 7.59 2.20
CA LEU A 509 22.85 8.08 2.98
C LEU A 509 23.31 8.93 4.18
N ALA A 510 24.23 8.42 4.99
CA ALA A 510 24.74 9.12 6.18
C ALA A 510 25.55 10.36 5.82
N LEU A 511 26.42 10.26 4.81
CA LEU A 511 27.30 11.36 4.39
C LEU A 511 26.52 12.55 3.81
N HIS A 512 25.46 12.32 3.02
CA HIS A 512 24.88 13.39 2.21
C HIS A 512 23.40 13.65 2.47
N HIS A 513 22.61 12.62 2.77
CA HIS A 513 21.16 12.68 2.61
C HIS A 513 20.35 12.72 3.90
N VAL A 514 20.99 12.39 5.04
CA VAL A 514 20.32 12.48 6.35
C VAL A 514 20.50 13.86 6.97
N GLY A 515 19.39 14.57 7.15
CA GLY A 515 19.34 15.92 7.75
C GLY A 515 19.56 15.95 9.27
N GLY A 516 19.55 14.80 9.93
CA GLY A 516 19.79 14.64 11.37
C GLY A 516 19.11 13.39 11.91
N TYR A 517 17.88 13.12 11.45
CA TYR A 517 17.14 11.93 11.83
C TYR A 517 16.91 11.03 10.62
N LEU A 518 17.17 9.74 10.78
CA LEU A 518 16.80 8.73 9.81
C LEU A 518 15.69 7.84 10.38
N LYS A 519 14.60 7.75 9.62
CA LYS A 519 13.41 6.96 9.96
C LYS A 519 13.64 5.50 9.58
N ILE A 520 13.60 4.60 10.57
CA ILE A 520 13.75 3.16 10.37
C ILE A 520 12.61 2.45 11.09
N ALA A 521 12.10 1.37 10.50
CA ALA A 521 10.92 0.68 11.00
C ALA A 521 11.26 -0.77 11.40
N PRO A 522 11.84 -1.01 12.61
CA PRO A 522 11.96 -2.36 13.16
C PRO A 522 10.60 -2.94 13.55
N GLU A 523 9.61 -2.08 13.85
CA GLU A 523 8.20 -2.38 14.19
C GLU A 523 7.98 -3.10 15.52
N HIS A 524 8.87 -4.01 15.92
CA HIS A 524 8.91 -4.64 17.25
C HIS A 524 10.32 -5.14 17.58
N THR A 525 10.55 -5.54 18.83
CA THR A 525 11.80 -6.19 19.27
C THR A 525 11.73 -7.71 19.38
N GLU A 526 10.53 -8.29 19.41
CA GLU A 526 10.30 -9.67 19.86
C GLU A 526 9.86 -10.55 18.68
N GLU A 527 10.32 -11.80 18.68
CA GLU A 527 10.09 -12.74 17.57
C GLU A 527 8.61 -13.08 17.35
N GLY A 528 7.83 -13.19 18.43
CA GLY A 528 6.39 -13.46 18.38
C GLY A 528 5.65 -12.55 17.40
N PRO A 529 5.62 -11.23 17.63
CA PRO A 529 5.04 -10.29 16.66
C PRO A 529 5.84 -10.15 15.35
N LEU A 530 7.17 -10.14 15.37
CA LEU A 530 7.98 -9.95 14.16
C LEU A 530 7.76 -11.06 13.12
N SER A 531 7.60 -12.31 13.56
CA SER A 531 7.27 -13.45 12.69
C SER A 531 5.91 -13.29 12.01
N LYS A 532 4.93 -12.70 12.72
CA LYS A 532 3.60 -12.39 12.16
C LYS A 532 3.60 -11.14 11.29
N MET A 533 4.54 -10.23 11.50
CA MET A 533 4.77 -9.04 10.66
C MET A 533 5.55 -9.32 9.38
N MET A 534 6.21 -10.50 9.29
CA MET A 534 7.20 -10.83 8.26
C MET A 534 8.39 -9.85 8.26
N LYS A 535 8.92 -9.59 9.45
CA LYS A 535 10.09 -8.74 9.69
C LYS A 535 11.25 -9.54 10.30
N PRO A 536 12.50 -9.18 10.00
CA PRO A 536 13.66 -9.81 10.63
C PRO A 536 13.78 -9.38 12.11
N GLY A 537 14.56 -10.14 12.88
CA GLY A 537 14.87 -9.84 14.27
C GLY A 537 15.77 -8.61 14.47
N MET A 538 15.94 -8.20 15.72
CA MET A 538 16.72 -7.01 16.10
C MET A 538 18.22 -7.08 15.76
N GLY A 539 18.77 -8.27 15.50
CA GLY A 539 20.16 -8.42 15.07
C GLY A 539 20.48 -7.62 13.80
N THR A 540 19.57 -7.63 12.82
CA THR A 540 19.72 -6.85 11.58
C THR A 540 19.66 -5.34 11.86
N TYR A 541 18.80 -4.90 12.77
CA TYR A 541 18.75 -3.50 13.20
C TYR A 541 20.07 -3.05 13.85
N HIS A 542 20.65 -3.88 14.73
CA HIS A 542 21.92 -3.56 15.39
C HIS A 542 23.07 -3.42 14.39
N LYS A 543 23.18 -4.34 13.42
CA LYS A 543 24.17 -4.24 12.33
C LYS A 543 24.01 -2.96 11.51
N PHE A 544 22.76 -2.62 11.16
CA PHE A 544 22.48 -1.37 10.45
C PHE A 544 22.88 -0.14 11.28
N LYS A 545 22.57 -0.14 12.58
CA LYS A 545 22.94 0.95 13.49
C LYS A 545 24.46 1.11 13.60
N GLU A 546 25.22 0.01 13.67
CA GLU A 546 26.68 0.05 13.70
C GLU A 546 27.27 0.69 12.44
N LEU A 547 26.77 0.30 11.25
CA LEU A 547 27.17 0.91 9.98
C LEU A 547 26.78 2.39 9.91
N PHE A 548 25.55 2.73 10.31
CA PHE A 548 25.07 4.11 10.31
C PHE A 548 25.91 4.99 11.24
N ASP A 549 26.11 4.58 12.49
CA ASP A 549 26.93 5.33 13.46
C ASP A 549 28.38 5.50 12.98
N LYS A 550 28.95 4.48 12.33
CA LYS A 550 30.29 4.54 11.72
C LYS A 550 30.36 5.65 10.66
N TYR A 551 29.44 5.64 9.69
CA TYR A 551 29.46 6.62 8.61
C TYR A 551 28.98 8.02 9.03
N SER A 552 28.11 8.14 10.04
CA SER A 552 27.76 9.42 10.66
C SER A 552 28.97 10.07 11.34
N LYS A 553 29.82 9.28 12.02
CA LYS A 553 31.09 9.76 12.58
C LYS A 553 32.07 10.18 11.49
N GLU A 554 32.19 9.40 10.41
CA GLU A 554 33.00 9.77 9.23
C GLU A 554 32.51 11.08 8.60
N ALA A 555 31.19 11.31 8.58
CA ALA A 555 30.60 12.56 8.11
C ALA A 555 30.85 13.77 9.03
N GLY A 556 31.33 13.55 10.27
CA GLY A 556 31.38 14.58 11.32
C GLY A 556 30.00 15.04 11.79
N LYS A 557 28.93 14.25 11.59
CA LYS A 557 27.55 14.64 11.87
C LYS A 557 26.99 13.93 13.11
N LYS A 558 26.21 14.66 13.90
CA LYS A 558 25.37 14.06 14.96
C LYS A 558 24.03 13.67 14.35
N GLN A 559 23.91 12.41 13.97
CA GLN A 559 22.70 11.84 13.39
C GLN A 559 22.12 10.75 14.30
N TYR A 560 20.82 10.53 14.22
CA TYR A 560 20.10 9.61 15.09
C TYR A 560 19.07 8.80 14.31
N LEU A 561 18.91 7.53 14.69
CA LEU A 561 17.83 6.69 14.17
C LEU A 561 16.56 6.94 14.98
N ILE A 562 15.44 7.18 14.29
CA ILE A 562 14.11 7.21 14.88
C ILE A 562 13.40 5.89 14.52
N PRO A 563 13.28 4.94 15.47
CA PRO A 563 12.57 3.70 15.25
C PRO A 563 11.04 3.89 15.30
N TYR A 564 10.32 3.25 14.37
CA TYR A 564 8.87 3.07 14.46
C TYR A 564 8.53 1.73 15.09
N PHE A 565 7.55 1.76 15.99
CA PHE A 565 7.05 0.58 16.70
C PHE A 565 5.53 0.54 16.62
N ILE A 566 4.98 -0.66 16.45
CA ILE A 566 3.55 -0.93 16.40
C ILE A 566 3.16 -1.68 17.67
N SER A 567 2.26 -1.11 18.47
CA SER A 567 1.68 -1.81 19.63
C SER A 567 0.44 -2.62 19.25
N ALA A 568 0.14 -3.67 20.02
CA ALA A 568 -1.08 -4.46 19.87
C ALA A 568 -1.28 -5.09 18.48
N HIS A 569 -0.19 -5.43 17.79
CA HIS A 569 -0.23 -6.22 16.57
C HIS A 569 -0.62 -7.68 16.89
N PRO A 570 -1.26 -8.43 15.97
CA PRO A 570 -1.44 -9.87 16.13
C PRO A 570 -0.11 -10.60 16.38
N GLY A 571 -0.11 -11.52 17.33
CA GLY A 571 1.09 -12.21 17.82
C GLY A 571 1.76 -11.54 19.02
N THR A 572 1.37 -10.32 19.40
CA THR A 572 1.90 -9.62 20.58
C THR A 572 1.19 -10.08 21.86
N LYS A 573 1.98 -10.46 22.88
CA LYS A 573 1.55 -10.67 24.26
C LYS A 573 1.90 -9.47 25.16
N ASP A 574 1.41 -9.47 26.39
CA ASP A 574 1.68 -8.37 27.32
C ASP A 574 3.18 -8.34 27.71
N GLU A 575 3.81 -9.51 27.83
CA GLU A 575 5.24 -9.65 28.12
C GLU A 575 6.11 -9.07 27.00
N ASP A 576 5.73 -9.28 25.73
CA ASP A 576 6.45 -8.74 24.57
C ASP A 576 6.50 -7.21 24.62
N MET A 577 5.38 -6.57 25.03
CA MET A 577 5.29 -5.12 25.18
C MET A 577 6.09 -4.60 26.37
N VAL A 578 6.19 -5.37 27.45
CA VAL A 578 7.07 -5.05 28.59
C VAL A 578 8.53 -5.07 28.15
N THR A 579 8.96 -6.10 27.41
CA THR A 579 10.32 -6.20 26.89
C THR A 579 10.65 -5.05 25.94
N LEU A 580 9.72 -4.71 25.03
CA LEU A 580 9.85 -3.54 24.16
C LEU A 580 9.96 -2.23 24.96
N ALA A 581 9.15 -2.05 26.01
CA ALA A 581 9.26 -0.86 26.88
C ALA A 581 10.61 -0.78 27.62
N LEU A 582 11.13 -1.92 28.08
CA LEU A 582 12.47 -2.00 28.68
C LEU A 582 13.56 -1.66 27.66
N TRP A 583 13.42 -2.15 26.42
CA TRP A 583 14.33 -1.82 25.33
C TRP A 583 14.32 -0.32 25.03
N LEU A 584 13.15 0.31 24.95
CA LEU A 584 13.01 1.75 24.77
C LEU A 584 13.70 2.51 25.91
N LYS A 585 13.48 2.10 27.16
CA LYS A 585 14.10 2.73 28.32
C LYS A 585 15.63 2.60 28.31
N LYS A 586 16.14 1.40 28.02
CA LYS A 586 17.59 1.11 27.91
C LYS A 586 18.24 1.98 26.83
N ASN A 587 17.57 2.16 25.69
CA ASN A 587 18.06 2.97 24.57
C ASN A 587 17.67 4.45 24.68
N LYS A 588 17.10 4.89 25.80
CA LYS A 588 16.74 6.29 26.10
C LYS A 588 15.73 6.90 25.12
N PHE A 589 14.87 6.08 24.51
CA PHE A 589 13.78 6.56 23.65
C PHE A 589 12.55 6.96 24.48
N ARG A 590 12.02 8.16 24.23
CA ARG A 590 10.75 8.64 24.78
C ARG A 590 9.81 8.97 23.62
N LEU A 591 8.88 8.07 23.35
CA LEU A 591 7.96 8.18 22.22
C LEU A 591 6.72 8.99 22.62
N ASP A 592 6.47 10.11 21.93
CA ASP A 592 5.23 10.89 22.13
C ASP A 592 4.09 10.38 21.23
N GLN A 593 4.41 10.06 19.98
CA GLN A 593 3.45 9.54 19.00
C GLN A 593 3.57 8.02 18.90
N VAL A 594 2.58 7.33 19.47
CA VAL A 594 2.45 5.87 19.38
C VAL A 594 1.05 5.52 18.90
N GLN A 595 0.98 4.55 18.01
CA GLN A 595 -0.26 4.08 17.43
C GLN A 595 -0.38 2.58 17.62
N ASN A 596 -1.55 2.16 18.10
CA ASN A 596 -1.92 0.76 18.07
C ASN A 596 -2.14 0.30 16.63
N PHE A 597 -1.83 -0.97 16.37
CA PHE A 597 -2.15 -1.64 15.12
C PHE A 597 -3.61 -1.38 14.72
N TYR A 598 -3.78 -0.89 13.50
CA TYR A 598 -5.09 -0.73 12.87
C TYR A 598 -5.35 -1.91 11.94
N PRO A 599 -6.46 -2.64 12.12
CA PRO A 599 -6.83 -3.73 11.23
C PRO A 599 -7.36 -3.19 9.88
N SER A 600 -6.44 -2.84 8.96
CA SER A 600 -6.74 -2.42 7.59
C SER A 600 -7.46 -3.52 6.78
N PRO A 601 -8.52 -3.20 6.03
CA PRO A 601 -9.20 -4.18 5.18
C PRO A 601 -8.23 -4.94 4.24
N LEU A 602 -8.48 -6.23 4.07
CA LEU A 602 -7.70 -7.18 3.25
C LEU A 602 -6.23 -7.38 3.63
N ALA A 603 -5.70 -6.73 4.68
CA ALA A 603 -4.34 -7.02 5.16
C ALA A 603 -4.29 -8.39 5.87
N ASN A 604 -3.21 -9.15 5.68
CA ASN A 604 -2.99 -10.43 6.38
C ASN A 604 -3.03 -10.31 7.91
N ALA A 605 -2.48 -9.24 8.48
CA ALA A 605 -2.55 -8.98 9.91
C ALA A 605 -4.01 -8.75 10.37
N THR A 606 -4.86 -8.15 9.54
CA THR A 606 -6.28 -7.99 9.85
C THR A 606 -7.01 -9.32 9.88
N THR A 607 -6.65 -10.23 8.97
CA THR A 607 -7.13 -11.61 9.02
C THR A 607 -6.73 -12.29 10.33
N MET A 608 -5.48 -12.15 10.76
CA MET A 608 -5.05 -12.66 12.07
C MET A 608 -5.83 -12.01 13.22
N TYR A 609 -6.02 -10.69 13.17
CA TYR A 609 -6.77 -9.95 14.17
C TYR A 609 -8.22 -10.45 14.29
N HIS A 610 -8.91 -10.64 13.17
CA HIS A 610 -10.30 -11.08 13.17
C HIS A 610 -10.44 -12.55 13.60
N THR A 611 -9.67 -13.43 12.96
CA THR A 611 -9.85 -14.89 13.01
C THR A 611 -9.03 -15.59 14.08
N GLU A 612 -8.00 -14.92 14.63
CA GLU A 612 -6.98 -15.53 15.49
C GLU A 612 -6.26 -16.71 14.80
N ARG A 613 -6.28 -16.79 13.46
CA ARG A 613 -5.56 -17.78 12.67
C ARG A 613 -4.47 -17.11 11.84
N ASN A 614 -3.39 -17.85 11.57
CA ASN A 614 -2.25 -17.37 10.80
C ASN A 614 -2.40 -17.73 9.30
N PRO A 615 -2.77 -16.78 8.41
CA PRO A 615 -2.96 -17.06 6.98
C PRO A 615 -1.66 -17.19 6.18
N LEU A 616 -0.48 -17.00 6.80
CA LEU A 616 0.81 -17.10 6.11
C LEU A 616 1.13 -18.54 5.67
N HIS A 617 0.53 -19.51 6.34
CA HIS A 617 0.62 -20.93 6.02
C HIS A 617 -0.77 -21.51 5.77
N LYS A 618 -0.82 -22.76 5.29
CA LYS A 618 -2.08 -23.46 5.07
C LYS A 618 -2.88 -23.51 6.38
N VAL A 619 -4.16 -23.12 6.30
CA VAL A 619 -5.04 -23.00 7.46
C VAL A 619 -5.99 -24.20 7.53
N SER A 620 -6.12 -24.78 8.71
CA SER A 620 -7.06 -25.82 9.09
C SER A 620 -7.72 -25.45 10.43
N HIS A 621 -8.68 -26.26 10.89
CA HIS A 621 -9.29 -26.07 12.20
C HIS A 621 -8.29 -26.24 13.37
N THR A 622 -7.24 -27.03 13.15
CA THR A 622 -6.17 -27.34 14.11
C THR A 622 -4.94 -26.43 13.97
N SER A 623 -4.94 -25.49 13.02
CA SER A 623 -3.84 -24.53 12.87
C SER A 623 -3.60 -23.69 14.12
N GLU A 624 -2.39 -23.14 14.22
CA GLU A 624 -1.97 -22.19 15.25
C GLU A 624 -3.05 -21.13 15.55
N ARG A 625 -3.30 -20.92 16.84
CA ARG A 625 -4.08 -19.76 17.33
C ARG A 625 -3.13 -18.62 17.67
N VAL A 626 -3.33 -17.49 17.00
CA VAL A 626 -2.53 -16.27 17.16
C VAL A 626 -3.10 -15.45 18.32
N SER A 627 -2.25 -15.02 19.26
CA SER A 627 -2.63 -14.08 20.32
C SER A 627 -3.03 -12.73 19.71
N VAL A 628 -4.17 -12.17 20.10
CA VAL A 628 -4.63 -10.87 19.59
C VAL A 628 -5.14 -9.99 20.72
N ALA A 629 -4.57 -8.78 20.84
CA ALA A 629 -5.06 -7.75 21.73
C ALA A 629 -6.33 -7.07 21.15
N LYS A 630 -7.50 -7.70 21.37
CA LYS A 630 -8.83 -7.15 21.00
C LYS A 630 -9.41 -6.21 22.07
N LYS A 631 -9.22 -6.54 23.35
CA LYS A 631 -9.84 -5.82 24.47
C LYS A 631 -9.29 -4.41 24.61
N GLY A 632 -10.17 -3.41 24.74
CA GLY A 632 -9.77 -2.00 24.85
C GLY A 632 -8.82 -1.71 26.02
N ARG A 633 -8.95 -2.42 27.14
CA ARG A 633 -8.02 -2.28 28.27
C ARG A 633 -6.61 -2.78 27.95
N GLN A 634 -6.48 -3.95 27.32
CA GLN A 634 -5.18 -4.51 26.92
C GLN A 634 -4.49 -3.64 25.86
N ARG A 635 -5.23 -3.17 24.85
CA ARG A 635 -4.72 -2.23 23.84
C ARG A 635 -4.26 -0.90 24.44
N ARG A 636 -4.96 -0.40 25.46
CA ARG A 636 -4.52 0.78 26.23
C ARG A 636 -3.25 0.50 27.03
N LEU A 637 -3.13 -0.68 27.65
CA LEU A 637 -1.91 -1.09 28.35
C LEU A 637 -0.71 -1.16 27.39
N HIS A 638 -0.85 -1.81 26.23
CA HIS A 638 0.23 -1.90 25.23
C HIS A 638 0.70 -0.51 24.79
N LYS A 639 -0.23 0.38 24.48
CA LYS A 639 0.07 1.77 24.13
C LYS A 639 0.72 2.55 25.28
N ALA A 640 0.25 2.32 26.51
CA ALA A 640 0.79 2.94 27.72
C ALA A 640 2.24 2.50 27.99
N LEU A 641 2.56 1.22 27.79
CA LEU A 641 3.92 0.68 27.96
C LEU A 641 4.94 1.38 27.05
N LEU A 642 4.58 1.71 25.80
CA LEU A 642 5.46 2.48 24.90
C LEU A 642 5.67 3.93 25.37
N ARG A 643 4.73 4.46 26.16
CA ARG A 643 4.78 5.80 26.78
C ARG A 643 5.02 5.71 28.29
N TYR A 644 5.93 4.83 28.71
CA TYR A 644 6.26 4.60 30.13
C TYR A 644 6.66 5.87 30.91
N HIS A 645 7.14 6.90 30.21
CA HIS A 645 7.56 8.17 30.80
C HIS A 645 6.41 9.15 31.06
N ASP A 646 5.22 8.92 30.51
CA ASP A 646 4.04 9.76 30.73
C ASP A 646 3.33 9.32 32.03
N GLU A 647 3.28 10.22 33.01
CA GLU A 647 2.74 9.94 34.36
C GLU A 647 1.29 9.46 34.34
N LYS A 648 0.51 9.91 33.34
CA LYS A 648 -0.89 9.50 33.16
C LYS A 648 -1.04 7.99 32.94
N ASN A 649 0.01 7.34 32.44
CA ASN A 649 0.01 5.91 32.12
C ASN A 649 0.49 5.04 33.30
N TRP A 650 1.10 5.61 34.33
CA TRP A 650 1.65 4.82 35.43
C TRP A 650 0.63 3.93 36.14
N PRO A 651 -0.62 4.36 36.43
CA PRO A 651 -1.59 3.50 37.09
C PRO A 651 -1.87 2.21 36.31
N ILE A 652 -2.15 2.30 35.00
CA ILE A 652 -2.44 1.14 34.16
C ILE A 652 -1.20 0.25 33.97
N ILE A 653 0.01 0.83 33.91
CA ILE A 653 1.25 0.06 33.80
C ILE A 653 1.52 -0.71 35.10
N ARG A 654 1.42 -0.07 36.27
CA ARG A 654 1.63 -0.73 37.57
C ARG A 654 0.66 -1.90 37.77
N GLU A 655 -0.60 -1.69 37.42
CA GLU A 655 -1.62 -2.72 37.49
C GLU A 655 -1.30 -3.88 36.54
N GLY A 656 -0.94 -3.58 35.28
CA GLY A 656 -0.52 -4.58 34.30
C GLY A 656 0.70 -5.40 34.78
N LEU A 657 1.74 -4.73 35.27
CA LEU A 657 2.94 -5.37 35.82
C LEU A 657 2.62 -6.24 37.04
N THR A 658 1.71 -5.80 37.91
CA THR A 658 1.28 -6.57 39.09
C THR A 658 0.54 -7.84 38.66
N ASN A 659 -0.39 -7.73 37.71
CA ASN A 659 -1.14 -8.87 37.19
C ASN A 659 -0.25 -9.90 36.47
N MET A 660 0.86 -9.45 35.86
CA MET A 660 1.87 -10.31 35.24
C MET A 660 2.89 -10.88 36.24
N GLY A 661 2.83 -10.54 37.53
CA GLY A 661 3.84 -10.95 38.52
C GLY A 661 5.20 -10.24 38.35
N LEU A 662 5.25 -9.13 37.62
CA LEU A 662 6.46 -8.36 37.29
C LEU A 662 6.62 -7.11 38.18
N THR A 663 6.24 -7.20 39.46
CA THR A 663 6.33 -6.09 40.43
C THR A 663 7.77 -5.59 40.63
N LYS A 664 8.77 -6.43 40.37
CA LYS A 664 10.20 -6.06 40.34
C LYS A 664 10.56 -4.95 39.36
N LEU A 665 9.67 -4.64 38.40
CA LEU A 665 9.84 -3.53 37.45
C LEU A 665 9.18 -2.23 37.93
N ILE A 666 8.67 -2.19 39.17
CA ILE A 666 8.09 -1.00 39.80
C ILE A 666 9.04 -0.46 40.87
N GLY A 667 9.50 0.78 40.72
CA GLY A 667 10.46 1.38 41.67
C GLY A 667 11.17 2.62 41.12
N GLY A 668 12.04 3.24 41.94
CA GLY A 668 12.75 4.47 41.58
C GLY A 668 14.06 4.29 40.79
N GLY A 669 14.60 3.07 40.74
CA GLY A 669 15.87 2.76 40.06
C GLY A 669 15.79 2.78 38.51
N LEU A 670 16.97 2.81 37.86
CA LEU A 670 17.10 2.88 36.40
C LEU A 670 16.46 1.69 35.65
N HIS A 671 16.44 0.50 36.26
CA HIS A 671 15.90 -0.73 35.66
C HIS A 671 14.37 -0.89 35.79
N HIS A 672 13.72 -0.12 36.66
CA HIS A 672 12.26 -0.15 36.80
C HIS A 672 11.60 0.53 35.60
N LEU A 673 10.40 0.14 35.18
CA LEU A 673 9.67 0.85 34.11
C LEU A 673 8.96 2.10 34.64
N VAL A 674 8.32 1.99 35.81
CA VAL A 674 7.50 3.05 36.42
C VAL A 674 7.79 3.18 37.92
N PRO A 675 7.64 4.38 38.50
CA PRO A 675 7.83 4.57 39.93
C PRO A 675 6.77 3.85 40.77
N ALA A 676 7.10 3.59 42.05
CA ALA A 676 6.16 3.10 43.04
C ALA A 676 5.05 4.14 43.32
N ASP A 677 3.93 3.70 43.90
CA ASP A 677 2.82 4.61 44.21
C ASP A 677 3.16 5.57 45.33
N SER A 678 3.27 6.85 44.98
CA SER A 678 3.53 7.95 45.94
C SER A 678 2.44 8.06 47.00
N LYS A 679 1.23 7.54 46.74
CA LYS A 679 0.12 7.50 47.72
C LYS A 679 0.31 6.51 48.88
N ARG A 680 1.32 5.63 48.85
CA ARG A 680 1.66 4.72 49.97
C ARG A 680 2.92 5.11 50.75
N GLY A 681 3.50 6.29 50.49
CA GLY A 681 4.85 6.65 50.93
C GLY A 681 5.02 7.92 51.78
N SER A 682 4.03 8.34 52.59
CA SER A 682 4.24 9.41 53.58
C SER A 682 4.43 8.89 55.01
N ARG A 683 5.11 7.75 55.18
CA ARG A 683 5.69 7.38 56.48
C ARG A 683 7.07 6.77 56.25
N GLY A 684 8.10 7.59 56.45
CA GLY A 684 9.46 7.16 56.75
C GLY A 684 10.41 7.03 55.55
N ALA A 685 11.09 8.12 55.18
CA ALA A 685 12.54 8.13 54.94
C ALA A 685 12.99 9.57 54.69
N GLY A 686 13.98 9.99 55.49
CA GLY A 686 14.44 11.37 55.59
C GLY A 686 15.10 11.92 54.32
N ASN A 687 14.79 13.20 54.10
CA ASN A 687 15.60 14.24 53.49
C ASN A 687 17.04 13.84 53.09
N ARG A 688 17.27 13.60 51.80
CA ARG A 688 18.58 13.84 51.14
C ARG A 688 18.35 14.58 49.84
N GLY A 689 18.74 15.86 49.85
CA GLY A 689 18.55 16.79 48.75
C GLY A 689 19.24 16.36 47.47
N TYR A 690 18.48 16.34 46.38
CA TYR A 690 19.02 16.19 45.03
C TYR A 690 19.28 17.60 44.48
N LYS A 691 20.54 18.06 44.55
CA LYS A 691 20.99 19.26 43.85
C LYS A 691 20.85 19.03 42.34
N GLY A 692 20.08 19.90 41.68
CA GLY A 692 19.85 19.86 40.23
C GLY A 692 21.14 20.06 39.45
N ALA A 693 21.50 19.07 38.63
CA ALA A 693 22.45 19.25 37.54
C ALA A 693 21.71 19.79 36.31
N LYS A 694 21.94 21.08 36.03
CA LYS A 694 21.59 21.73 34.75
C LYS A 694 22.43 21.13 33.61
N ASN A 695 21.82 21.09 32.43
CA ASN A 695 22.41 20.89 31.10
C ASN A 695 23.06 19.52 30.79
N SER A 696 22.27 18.64 30.18
CA SER A 696 22.75 17.83 29.04
C SER A 696 21.64 17.73 27.99
N ASN A 697 22.01 17.98 26.73
CA ASN A 697 21.09 18.04 25.59
C ASN A 697 20.38 16.70 25.38
N PHE A 698 19.11 16.62 25.80
CA PHE A 698 18.22 15.54 25.44
C PHE A 698 17.66 15.81 24.04
N ALA A 699 17.90 14.89 23.09
CA ALA A 699 17.21 14.86 21.81
C ALA A 699 15.74 14.47 22.04
N ALA A 700 14.91 15.47 22.32
CA ALA A 700 13.46 15.34 22.33
C ALA A 700 12.97 15.39 20.88
N THR A 701 12.18 14.41 20.46
CA THR A 701 11.34 14.50 19.26
C THR A 701 10.25 15.55 19.50
N ARG A 702 10.60 16.84 19.38
CA ARG A 702 9.67 17.97 19.52
C ARG A 702 8.76 18.07 18.29
N PHE A 703 7.59 17.47 18.38
CA PHE A 703 6.37 18.06 17.81
C PHE A 703 5.33 18.14 18.93
N THR A 704 5.38 19.23 19.68
CA THR A 704 4.36 19.60 20.67
C THR A 704 3.89 21.02 20.40
N ASN A 705 2.57 21.23 20.46
CA ASN A 705 1.71 22.39 20.16
C ASN A 705 2.08 23.79 20.73
N LYS A 706 3.35 24.09 21.03
CA LYS A 706 3.78 25.38 21.58
C LYS A 706 4.19 26.42 20.53
N GLN A 707 4.02 26.15 19.24
CA GLN A 707 4.39 27.11 18.16
C GLN A 707 3.28 28.10 17.78
N PHE A 708 2.08 28.03 18.37
CA PHE A 708 0.93 28.87 17.99
C PHE A 708 0.40 29.79 19.11
N LYS A 709 1.19 30.10 20.15
CA LYS A 709 0.83 31.17 21.09
C LYS A 709 1.89 32.26 21.13
N GLN A 710 1.44 33.45 20.70
CA GLN A 710 2.00 34.80 20.85
C GLN A 710 3.10 35.22 19.86
N LYS A 711 2.71 36.07 18.90
CA LYS A 711 2.94 37.52 19.01
C LYS A 711 1.73 38.26 18.40
N ARG A 712 1.06 39.06 19.23
CA ARG A 712 0.45 40.32 18.79
C ARG A 712 1.57 41.31 18.57
#